data_AF-A0A7V2UXY1-F1
#
_entry.id   AF-A0A7V2UXY1-F1
#
_cell.length_a   1.000
_cell.length_b   1.000
_cell.length_c   1.000
_cell.angle_alpha   90.00
_cell.angle_beta   90.00
_cell.angle_gamma   90.00
#
_symmetry.space_group_name_H-M   'P 1'
#
loop_
_entity.id
_entity.type
_entity.pdbx_description
1 polymer ?
#
loop_
_entity_poly.entity_id
_entity_poly.type
_entity_poly.pdbx_seq_one_letter_code
_entity_poly.pdbx_strand_id
1 'polypeptide(L)'
;MDDDRRCATDRLGHLVLGLVAGGFAVRVLTHGSGAGLFTDFVADALPWVAGLVWAARAAAEGRLRVWATGLETPLLLYAIVAAASPVVASNVLPAFARASSILSSILLFLLLVNLPDRRRTVSVVLALLSGAALVNVVAGFHQRLWLYPDLRRLYPPGVPIESVDPEVEQEFRWRMETDEAMGTFFLSNTMAGFLALLLPAALGLAVAAWRRGGLREAVAWTGMTILLVAGLWSTGSTGGWVAAGAACAAYGLLLVWSRRPSARGFLLGSAFLVLLAAGLWGIAGGLSAARLRALHPSIAFRMDYWSAALRIVDEAPLLGVGLDGFGDAYTRYKAPAAQETTRVHNAFLEAWVETGLVGFVVFMSIWGVFLLKAFRMSGRAPPADAPAAAGPSVGWIVGFGFVVGGVVALVLSGSAWGDASSIVLAVAVCLGGGLAGWLGGRTWSAADVAPALAAGVIAFLVHAAIDIDWAVPAMTQSVLLLLAAWACAVEADPGPPAIEVSLIRPLGRMAALLPLAVAVLVFVGFLVPRARQAEWLREKAQAEFELARKASAAWRGASEETARAEAAAKVRRHYHVAADLLAEAQAANPWDAGLFDLLARCAFAVYPSFEQSGGMEAEVEFERARKAVSDAIRLAPRSAGLRAQRGALWEMRADFLAARRERETDAARRERLDRQWQSAAESALASFEEAVDRYPTRAWYRFLRGRVLDRLGRIPEARADLVRALELHALQDIDRLRLPAEVEAGIRKRLKDLESEPSK
;
A
#
# COMPACT_ATOMS: atom_id res chain seq x y z
N MET A 1 10.63 -47.48 10.68
CA MET A 1 9.89 -46.58 11.61
C MET A 1 10.64 -45.28 11.91
N ASP A 2 11.90 -45.31 12.38
CA ASP A 2 12.67 -44.06 12.59
C ASP A 2 13.16 -43.39 11.29
N ASP A 3 13.55 -44.18 10.28
CA ASP A 3 13.91 -43.64 8.96
C ASP A 3 12.70 -43.07 8.19
N ASP A 4 11.53 -43.72 8.27
CA ASP A 4 10.29 -43.22 7.65
C ASP A 4 9.85 -41.89 8.28
N ARG A 5 9.99 -41.79 9.61
CA ARG A 5 9.69 -40.55 10.35
C ARG A 5 10.66 -39.42 9.97
N ARG A 6 11.96 -39.69 9.87
CA ARG A 6 12.96 -38.70 9.43
C ARG A 6 12.71 -38.24 7.99
N CYS A 7 12.43 -39.18 7.08
CA CYS A 7 12.10 -38.88 5.69
C CYS A 7 10.84 -37.99 5.58
N ALA A 8 9.80 -38.27 6.37
CA ALA A 8 8.60 -37.45 6.40
C ALA A 8 8.85 -36.03 6.94
N THR A 9 9.65 -35.88 8.01
CA THR A 9 9.98 -34.56 8.59
C THR A 9 10.82 -33.70 7.66
N ASP A 10 11.71 -34.31 6.88
CA ASP A 10 12.52 -33.59 5.88
C ASP A 10 11.66 -33.08 4.72
N ARG A 11 10.69 -33.88 4.25
CA ARG A 11 9.72 -33.44 3.23
C ARG A 11 8.88 -32.24 3.69
N LEU A 12 8.44 -32.23 4.94
CA LEU A 12 7.72 -31.08 5.51
C LEU A 12 8.61 -29.83 5.56
N GLY A 13 9.90 -29.97 5.90
CA GLY A 13 10.85 -28.87 5.86
C GLY A 13 11.03 -28.27 4.47
N HIS A 14 11.14 -29.12 3.44
CA HIS A 14 11.20 -28.67 2.05
C HIS A 14 9.91 -27.97 1.60
N LEU A 15 8.75 -28.46 2.02
CA LEU A 15 7.46 -27.82 1.72
C LEU A 15 7.36 -26.41 2.34
N VAL A 16 7.78 -26.24 3.61
CA VAL A 16 7.85 -24.92 4.27
C VAL A 16 8.70 -23.96 3.45
N LEU A 17 9.88 -24.41 3.00
CA LEU A 17 10.78 -23.57 2.22
C LEU A 17 10.19 -23.15 0.86
N GLY A 18 9.54 -24.08 0.16
CA GLY A 18 8.84 -23.79 -1.10
C GLY A 18 7.69 -22.80 -0.91
N LEU A 19 6.91 -22.94 0.17
CA LEU A 19 5.82 -22.02 0.53
C LEU A 19 6.34 -20.62 0.91
N VAL A 20 7.44 -20.53 1.64
CA VAL A 20 8.12 -19.28 1.97
C VAL A 20 8.60 -18.58 0.69
N ALA A 21 9.26 -19.31 -0.21
CA ALA A 21 9.74 -18.78 -1.48
C ALA A 21 8.59 -18.30 -2.38
N GLY A 22 7.55 -19.11 -2.52
CA GLY A 22 6.37 -18.78 -3.31
C GLY A 22 5.58 -17.62 -2.72
N GLY A 23 5.35 -17.59 -1.41
CA GLY A 23 4.63 -16.50 -0.74
C GLY A 23 5.34 -15.16 -0.85
N PHE A 24 6.66 -15.14 -0.68
CA PHE A 24 7.46 -13.95 -0.90
C PHE A 24 7.38 -13.48 -2.36
N ALA A 25 7.50 -14.40 -3.33
CA ALA A 25 7.41 -14.07 -4.75
C ALA A 25 6.01 -13.54 -5.13
N VAL A 26 4.92 -14.14 -4.62
CA VAL A 26 3.57 -13.60 -4.79
C VAL A 26 3.55 -12.16 -4.29
N ARG A 27 3.94 -11.93 -3.03
CA ARG A 27 3.85 -10.61 -2.39
C ARG A 27 4.62 -9.52 -3.15
N VAL A 28 5.88 -9.77 -3.48
CA VAL A 28 6.76 -8.76 -4.08
C VAL A 28 6.41 -8.52 -5.54
N LEU A 29 5.87 -9.52 -6.25
CA LEU A 29 5.60 -9.42 -7.68
C LEU A 29 4.15 -9.03 -8.02
N THR A 30 3.20 -9.13 -7.07
CA THR A 30 1.84 -8.59 -7.22
C THR A 30 1.78 -7.11 -6.84
N HIS A 31 2.17 -6.21 -7.76
CA HIS A 31 2.07 -4.75 -7.61
C HIS A 31 2.69 -4.11 -6.33
N GLY A 32 3.42 -4.86 -5.49
CA GLY A 32 4.11 -4.42 -4.25
C GLY A 32 3.19 -3.94 -3.11
N SER A 33 2.06 -3.32 -3.46
CA SER A 33 0.93 -2.86 -2.64
C SER A 33 -0.13 -2.33 -3.60
N GLY A 34 -1.39 -2.79 -3.50
CA GLY A 34 -2.52 -2.20 -4.27
C GLY A 34 -3.20 -3.11 -5.29
N ALA A 35 -2.91 -4.41 -5.30
CA ALA A 35 -3.55 -5.40 -6.19
C ALA A 35 -4.97 -5.82 -5.78
N GLY A 36 -5.59 -5.11 -4.82
CA GLY A 36 -6.88 -5.47 -4.21
C GLY A 36 -6.74 -6.31 -2.95
N LEU A 37 -7.82 -6.32 -2.15
CA LEU A 37 -7.89 -7.00 -0.86
C LEU A 37 -7.75 -8.52 -1.01
N PHE A 38 -8.32 -9.09 -2.07
CA PHE A 38 -8.20 -10.51 -2.40
C PHE A 38 -6.74 -10.91 -2.58
N THR A 39 -6.00 -10.17 -3.42
CA THR A 39 -4.60 -10.45 -3.71
C THR A 39 -3.75 -10.35 -2.45
N ASP A 40 -4.00 -9.34 -1.60
CA ASP A 40 -3.30 -9.18 -0.34
C ASP A 40 -3.55 -10.34 0.62
N PHE A 41 -4.79 -10.83 0.74
CA PHE A 41 -5.11 -11.99 1.58
C PHE A 41 -4.55 -13.30 1.04
N VAL A 42 -4.45 -13.48 -0.29
CA VAL A 42 -3.79 -14.65 -0.88
C VAL A 42 -2.30 -14.67 -0.50
N ALA A 43 -1.62 -13.53 -0.67
CA ALA A 43 -0.22 -13.41 -0.32
C ALA A 43 0.02 -13.55 1.20
N ASP A 44 -0.88 -13.05 2.04
CA ASP A 44 -0.80 -13.18 3.49
C ASP A 44 -1.08 -14.59 4.00
N ALA A 45 -1.92 -15.37 3.31
CA ALA A 45 -2.25 -16.74 3.70
C ALA A 45 -1.03 -17.68 3.62
N LEU A 46 -0.10 -17.43 2.69
CA LEU A 46 1.02 -18.35 2.41
C LEU A 46 1.99 -18.51 3.61
N PRO A 47 2.44 -17.43 4.29
CA PRO A 47 3.16 -17.54 5.55
C PRO A 47 2.40 -18.32 6.64
N TRP A 48 1.07 -18.18 6.75
CA TRP A 48 0.26 -18.94 7.72
C TRP A 48 0.20 -20.43 7.40
N VAL A 49 0.05 -20.78 6.12
CA VAL A 49 0.12 -22.18 5.66
C VAL A 49 1.50 -22.76 5.93
N ALA A 50 2.57 -22.02 5.63
CA ALA A 50 3.94 -22.44 5.94
C ALA A 50 4.14 -22.62 7.46
N GLY A 51 3.58 -21.74 8.27
CA GLY A 51 3.57 -21.85 9.73
C GLY A 51 2.87 -23.10 10.23
N LEU A 52 1.69 -23.42 9.69
CA LEU A 52 0.96 -24.63 10.04
C LEU A 52 1.75 -25.90 9.67
N VAL A 53 2.39 -25.94 8.50
CA VAL A 53 3.25 -27.06 8.09
C VAL A 53 4.46 -27.19 9.00
N TRP A 54 5.08 -26.07 9.39
CA TRP A 54 6.19 -26.04 10.34
C TRP A 54 5.77 -26.56 11.73
N ALA A 55 4.62 -26.14 12.25
CA ALA A 55 4.08 -26.63 13.51
C ALA A 55 3.69 -28.13 13.42
N ALA A 56 3.15 -28.59 12.28
CA ALA A 56 2.85 -30.01 12.04
C ALA A 56 4.11 -30.86 12.07
N ARG A 57 5.21 -30.37 11.49
CA ARG A 57 6.52 -31.00 11.59
C ARG A 57 6.99 -31.08 13.05
N ALA A 58 6.93 -29.98 13.81
CA ALA A 58 7.33 -29.96 15.22
C ALA A 58 6.49 -30.93 16.08
N ALA A 59 5.17 -30.99 15.82
CA ALA A 59 4.27 -31.93 16.48
C ALA A 59 4.62 -33.40 16.15
N ALA A 60 5.01 -33.69 14.90
CA ALA A 60 5.46 -35.02 14.47
C ALA A 60 6.81 -35.40 15.10
N GLU A 61 7.72 -34.44 15.25
CA GLU A 61 9.00 -34.61 15.96
C GLU A 61 8.83 -34.72 17.49
N GLY A 62 7.65 -34.35 18.02
CA GLY A 62 7.36 -34.36 19.46
C GLY A 62 8.09 -33.26 20.24
N ARG A 63 8.70 -32.30 19.55
CA ARG A 63 9.45 -31.18 20.14
C ARG A 63 9.38 -29.97 19.23
N LEU A 64 9.27 -28.79 19.83
CA LEU A 64 9.40 -27.52 19.15
C LEU A 64 10.73 -26.89 19.53
N ARG A 65 11.53 -26.55 18.52
CA ARG A 65 12.80 -25.83 18.69
C ARG A 65 12.59 -24.39 18.29
N VAL A 66 12.77 -23.48 19.24
CA VAL A 66 12.69 -22.05 18.99
C VAL A 66 14.04 -21.41 19.30
N TRP A 67 14.59 -20.72 18.32
CA TRP A 67 15.81 -19.95 18.45
C TRP A 67 15.47 -18.51 18.81
N ALA A 68 16.15 -17.98 19.81
CA ALA A 68 15.95 -16.61 20.27
C ALA A 68 17.07 -15.71 19.74
N THR A 69 16.74 -14.88 18.77
CA THR A 69 17.59 -13.80 18.26
C THR A 69 17.41 -12.50 19.04
N GLY A 70 16.52 -12.44 20.03
CA GLY A 70 16.21 -11.23 20.80
C GLY A 70 15.38 -10.19 20.03
N LEU A 71 15.20 -10.36 18.72
CA LEU A 71 14.28 -9.55 17.91
C LEU A 71 12.84 -10.06 17.98
N GLU A 72 12.63 -11.31 18.43
CA GLU A 72 11.29 -11.89 18.55
C GLU A 72 10.42 -11.09 19.53
N THR A 73 10.98 -10.66 20.66
CA THR A 73 10.22 -9.92 21.68
C THR A 73 9.64 -8.61 21.14
N PRO A 74 10.43 -7.66 20.59
CA PRO A 74 9.86 -6.42 20.07
C PRO A 74 8.94 -6.65 18.87
N LEU A 75 9.22 -7.65 18.02
CA LEU A 75 8.34 -8.02 16.91
C LEU A 75 6.99 -8.58 17.39
N LEU A 76 6.98 -9.47 18.38
CA LEU A 76 5.74 -10.03 18.94
C LEU A 76 4.92 -8.97 19.70
N LEU A 77 5.58 -8.03 20.38
CA LEU A 77 4.89 -6.88 20.97
C LEU A 77 4.26 -6.02 19.88
N TYR A 78 4.96 -5.77 18.77
CA TYR A 78 4.41 -5.01 17.65
C TYR A 78 3.26 -5.75 16.95
N ALA A 79 3.32 -7.09 16.88
CA ALA A 79 2.21 -7.91 16.40
C ALA A 79 0.94 -7.72 17.25
N ILE A 80 1.07 -7.62 18.58
CA ILE A 80 -0.07 -7.34 19.48
C ILE A 80 -0.64 -5.94 19.21
N VAL A 81 0.23 -4.93 19.07
CA VAL A 81 -0.20 -3.56 18.71
C VAL A 81 -0.93 -3.55 17.38
N ALA A 82 -0.38 -4.19 16.35
CA ALA A 82 -0.99 -4.27 15.04
C ALA A 82 -2.35 -4.98 15.08
N ALA A 83 -2.46 -6.10 15.80
CA ALA A 83 -3.72 -6.82 15.97
C ALA A 83 -4.79 -6.03 16.75
N ALA A 84 -4.39 -5.18 17.68
CA ALA A 84 -5.30 -4.32 18.44
C ALA A 84 -5.71 -3.05 17.68
N SER A 85 -4.91 -2.61 16.71
CA SER A 85 -5.08 -1.34 16.01
C SER A 85 -6.45 -1.14 15.32
N PRO A 86 -7.09 -2.16 14.71
CA PRO A 86 -8.42 -1.98 14.10
C PRO A 86 -9.51 -1.51 15.06
N VAL A 87 -9.35 -1.70 16.38
CA VAL A 87 -10.31 -1.27 17.40
C VAL A 87 -10.42 0.26 17.48
N VAL A 88 -9.32 0.96 17.20
CA VAL A 88 -9.25 2.44 17.25
C VAL A 88 -9.21 3.07 15.86
N ALA A 89 -9.27 2.25 14.81
CA ALA A 89 -9.10 2.69 13.44
C ALA A 89 -10.27 3.52 12.91
N SER A 90 -9.92 4.55 12.12
CA SER A 90 -10.89 5.34 11.36
C SER A 90 -11.69 4.52 10.35
N ASN A 91 -11.10 3.43 9.84
CA ASN A 91 -11.72 2.47 8.94
C ASN A 91 -11.20 1.07 9.28
N VAL A 92 -12.11 0.18 9.66
CA VAL A 92 -11.76 -1.14 10.23
C VAL A 92 -11.13 -2.06 9.19
N LEU A 93 -11.63 -2.07 7.95
CA LEU A 93 -11.21 -3.04 6.94
C LEU A 93 -9.76 -2.81 6.45
N PRO A 94 -9.34 -1.59 6.03
CA PRO A 94 -7.95 -1.31 5.70
C PRO A 94 -7.00 -1.57 6.89
N ALA A 95 -7.38 -1.13 8.09
CA ALA A 95 -6.59 -1.37 9.30
C ALA A 95 -6.38 -2.87 9.57
N PHE A 96 -7.44 -3.68 9.39
CA PHE A 96 -7.37 -5.13 9.54
C PHE A 96 -6.49 -5.77 8.45
N ALA A 97 -6.61 -5.35 7.19
CA ALA A 97 -5.77 -5.83 6.11
C ALA A 97 -4.29 -5.51 6.37
N ARG A 98 -3.98 -4.27 6.78
CA ARG A 98 -2.64 -3.85 7.16
C ARG A 98 -2.08 -4.65 8.34
N ALA A 99 -2.87 -4.83 9.40
CA ALA A 99 -2.50 -5.64 10.55
C ALA A 99 -2.18 -7.08 10.13
N SER A 100 -3.02 -7.68 9.27
CA SER A 100 -2.84 -9.02 8.72
C SER A 100 -1.51 -9.14 7.98
N SER A 101 -1.16 -8.17 7.14
CA SER A 101 0.11 -8.16 6.43
C SER A 101 1.33 -8.03 7.36
N ILE A 102 1.25 -7.21 8.41
CA ILE A 102 2.32 -7.10 9.42
C ILE A 102 2.48 -8.44 10.15
N LEU A 103 1.39 -9.06 10.59
CA LEU A 103 1.38 -10.35 11.29
C LEU A 103 1.99 -11.46 10.41
N SER A 104 1.58 -11.55 9.14
CA SER A 104 2.16 -12.50 8.17
C SER A 104 3.66 -12.26 7.94
N SER A 105 4.10 -11.01 7.91
CA SER A 105 5.52 -10.65 7.75
C SER A 105 6.36 -11.02 8.98
N ILE A 106 5.81 -10.84 10.19
CA ILE A 106 6.45 -11.25 11.45
C ILE A 106 6.49 -12.77 11.55
N LEU A 107 5.42 -13.48 11.17
CA LEU A 107 5.43 -14.94 11.10
C LEU A 107 6.51 -15.44 10.14
N LEU A 108 6.67 -14.79 8.98
CA LEU A 108 7.71 -15.12 8.02
C LEU A 108 9.13 -14.95 8.60
N PHE A 109 9.37 -13.86 9.33
CA PHE A 109 10.61 -13.69 10.11
C PHE A 109 10.84 -14.86 11.07
N LEU A 110 9.82 -15.21 11.87
CA LEU A 110 9.89 -16.29 12.85
C LEU A 110 10.20 -17.65 12.18
N LEU A 111 9.59 -17.94 11.03
CA LEU A 111 9.86 -19.17 10.29
C LEU A 111 11.31 -19.23 9.79
N LEU A 112 11.84 -18.12 9.28
CA LEU A 112 13.18 -18.05 8.71
C LEU A 112 14.29 -18.20 9.76
N VAL A 113 14.16 -17.57 10.92
CA VAL A 113 15.14 -17.71 12.01
C VAL A 113 15.09 -19.08 12.68
N ASN A 114 13.99 -19.81 12.51
CA ASN A 114 13.78 -21.16 13.04
C ASN A 114 13.97 -22.28 12.01
N LEU A 115 14.52 -21.97 10.83
CA LEU A 115 14.98 -23.01 9.92
C LEU A 115 16.10 -23.83 10.57
N PRO A 116 16.21 -25.15 10.28
CA PRO A 116 17.20 -26.02 10.94
C PRO A 116 18.67 -25.61 10.75
N ASP A 117 18.97 -24.87 9.69
CA ASP A 117 20.33 -24.45 9.34
C ASP A 117 20.34 -22.93 9.10
N ARG A 118 20.94 -22.19 10.03
CA ARG A 118 21.03 -20.72 10.02
C ARG A 118 21.81 -20.19 8.82
N ARG A 119 22.81 -20.95 8.33
CA ARG A 119 23.56 -20.57 7.12
C ARG A 119 22.69 -20.65 5.87
N ARG A 120 21.73 -21.58 5.84
CA ARG A 120 20.75 -21.67 4.76
C ARG A 120 19.78 -20.50 4.78
N THR A 121 19.37 -20.00 5.93
CA THR A 121 18.49 -18.81 6.00
C THR A 121 19.10 -17.63 5.25
N VAL A 122 20.40 -17.37 5.44
CA VAL A 122 21.12 -16.31 4.71
C VAL A 122 21.04 -16.53 3.20
N SER A 123 21.32 -17.74 2.73
CA SER A 123 21.30 -18.07 1.30
C SER A 123 19.91 -17.97 0.69
N VAL A 124 18.89 -18.46 1.39
CA VAL A 124 17.49 -18.40 0.96
C VAL A 124 17.04 -16.95 0.84
N VAL A 125 17.32 -16.11 1.83
CA VAL A 125 16.94 -14.70 1.78
C VAL A 125 17.65 -13.97 0.65
N LEU A 126 18.97 -14.13 0.53
CA LEU A 126 19.73 -13.53 -0.58
C LEU A 126 19.22 -14.00 -1.94
N ALA A 127 18.88 -15.28 -2.06
CA ALA A 127 18.29 -15.86 -3.27
C ALA A 127 16.95 -15.21 -3.63
N LEU A 128 16.03 -15.12 -2.67
CA LEU A 128 14.69 -14.57 -2.89
C LEU A 128 14.75 -13.07 -3.24
N LEU A 129 15.51 -12.28 -2.48
CA LEU A 129 15.69 -10.85 -2.75
C LEU A 129 16.36 -10.62 -4.11
N SER A 130 17.35 -11.44 -4.47
CA SER A 130 18.05 -11.36 -5.75
C SER A 130 17.16 -11.70 -6.94
N GLY A 131 16.38 -12.79 -6.83
CA GLY A 131 15.42 -13.19 -7.86
C GLY A 131 14.37 -12.09 -8.07
N ALA A 132 13.81 -11.56 -6.99
CA ALA A 132 12.83 -10.47 -7.05
C ALA A 132 13.43 -9.16 -7.60
N ALA A 133 14.67 -8.83 -7.26
CA ALA A 133 15.36 -7.68 -7.83
C ALA A 133 15.55 -7.81 -9.34
N LEU A 134 15.97 -8.99 -9.83
CA LEU A 134 16.06 -9.24 -11.27
C LEU A 134 14.72 -9.01 -11.98
N VAL A 135 13.63 -9.57 -11.44
CA VAL A 135 12.29 -9.41 -12.02
C VAL A 135 11.89 -7.93 -12.05
N ASN A 136 12.06 -7.20 -10.95
CA ASN A 136 11.71 -5.80 -10.85
C ASN A 136 12.53 -4.90 -11.79
N VAL A 137 13.83 -5.16 -11.94
CA VAL A 137 14.68 -4.40 -12.86
C VAL A 137 14.26 -4.67 -14.31
N VAL A 138 14.02 -5.93 -14.70
CA VAL A 138 13.53 -6.25 -16.05
C VAL A 138 12.17 -5.61 -16.31
N ALA A 139 11.22 -5.71 -15.38
CA ALA A 139 9.92 -5.06 -15.49
C ALA A 139 10.04 -3.53 -15.62
N GLY A 140 10.92 -2.90 -14.83
CA GLY A 140 11.15 -1.47 -14.87
C GLY A 140 11.77 -0.97 -16.18
N PHE A 141 12.74 -1.71 -16.73
CA PHE A 141 13.30 -1.39 -18.05
C PHE A 141 12.29 -1.64 -19.17
N HIS A 142 11.46 -2.69 -19.08
CA HIS A 142 10.37 -2.92 -20.02
C HIS A 142 9.36 -1.76 -20.00
N GLN A 143 8.98 -1.28 -18.81
CA GLN A 143 8.12 -0.11 -18.65
C GLN A 143 8.71 1.12 -19.37
N ARG A 144 9.98 1.42 -19.07
CA ARG A 144 10.67 2.60 -19.60
C ARG A 144 10.91 2.55 -21.11
N LEU A 145 11.33 1.40 -21.64
CA LEU A 145 11.81 1.28 -23.01
C LEU A 145 10.70 0.92 -24.02
N TRP A 146 9.62 0.27 -23.58
CA TRP A 146 8.52 -0.16 -24.43
C TRP A 146 7.16 0.39 -24.00
N LEU A 147 6.74 0.12 -22.75
CA LEU A 147 5.37 0.42 -22.32
C LEU A 147 5.04 1.92 -22.37
N TYR A 148 5.88 2.78 -21.78
CA TYR A 148 5.61 4.23 -21.76
C TYR A 148 5.65 4.86 -23.16
N PRO A 149 6.65 4.56 -24.02
CA PRO A 149 6.61 4.99 -25.42
C PRO A 149 5.33 4.58 -26.15
N ASP A 150 4.85 3.35 -25.97
CA ASP A 150 3.63 2.88 -26.62
C ASP A 150 2.37 3.53 -26.04
N LEU A 151 2.29 3.72 -24.73
CA LEU A 151 1.20 4.48 -24.10
C LEU A 151 1.13 5.93 -24.59
N ARG A 152 2.27 6.61 -24.76
CA ARG A 152 2.33 7.97 -25.33
C ARG A 152 1.84 8.03 -26.78
N ARG A 153 2.03 6.95 -27.55
CA ARG A 153 1.50 6.83 -28.92
C ARG A 153 -0.01 6.60 -28.92
N LEU A 154 -0.52 5.81 -27.98
CA LEU A 154 -1.96 5.52 -27.84
C LEU A 154 -2.75 6.72 -27.31
N TYR A 155 -2.14 7.53 -26.45
CA TYR A 155 -2.77 8.68 -25.80
C TYR A 155 -2.02 9.98 -26.13
N PRO A 156 -2.09 10.48 -27.38
CA PRO A 156 -1.39 11.68 -27.79
C PRO A 156 -1.83 12.92 -26.98
N PRO A 157 -0.99 13.95 -26.88
CA PRO A 157 -1.34 15.20 -26.19
C PRO A 157 -2.57 15.87 -26.82
N GLY A 158 -3.46 16.43 -25.99
CA GLY A 158 -4.61 17.21 -26.44
C GLY A 158 -5.85 16.41 -26.87
N VAL A 159 -5.81 15.07 -26.82
CA VAL A 159 -6.97 14.21 -27.14
C VAL A 159 -7.51 13.57 -25.86
N PRO A 160 -8.70 13.97 -25.33
CA PRO A 160 -9.25 13.43 -24.09
C PRO A 160 -9.26 11.90 -24.04
N ILE A 161 -8.95 11.34 -22.87
CA ILE A 161 -8.92 9.88 -22.67
C ILE A 161 -10.30 9.46 -22.17
N GLU A 162 -11.17 8.98 -23.06
CA GLU A 162 -12.59 8.67 -22.75
C GLU A 162 -12.80 7.66 -21.60
N SER A 163 -11.79 6.83 -21.32
CA SER A 163 -11.78 5.81 -20.26
C SER A 163 -11.25 6.32 -18.92
N VAL A 164 -10.71 7.55 -18.87
CA VAL A 164 -10.16 8.17 -17.66
C VAL A 164 -11.04 9.34 -17.28
N ASP A 165 -11.31 9.48 -15.98
CA ASP A 165 -12.05 10.63 -15.47
C ASP A 165 -11.27 11.92 -15.82
N PRO A 166 -11.91 12.94 -16.43
CA PRO A 166 -11.27 14.22 -16.71
C PRO A 166 -10.56 14.82 -15.49
N GLU A 167 -11.03 14.55 -14.27
CA GLU A 167 -10.42 15.03 -13.02
C GLU A 167 -9.03 14.41 -12.74
N VAL A 168 -8.72 13.24 -13.30
CA VAL A 168 -7.45 12.54 -13.08
C VAL A 168 -6.64 12.33 -14.37
N GLU A 169 -7.17 12.73 -15.52
CA GLU A 169 -6.52 12.55 -16.82
C GLU A 169 -5.14 13.23 -16.88
N GLN A 170 -5.02 14.42 -16.32
CA GLN A 170 -3.75 15.16 -16.30
C GLN A 170 -2.67 14.45 -15.48
N GLU A 171 -3.04 13.85 -14.34
CA GLU A 171 -2.12 13.04 -13.54
C GLU A 171 -1.69 11.78 -14.30
N PHE A 172 -2.65 11.11 -14.94
CA PHE A 172 -2.37 9.94 -15.76
C PHE A 172 -1.38 10.28 -16.87
N ARG A 173 -1.55 11.43 -17.54
CA ARG A 173 -0.61 11.95 -18.54
C ARG A 173 0.75 12.28 -17.94
N TRP A 174 0.80 13.02 -16.84
CA TRP A 174 2.05 13.34 -16.15
C TRP A 174 2.86 12.08 -15.84
N ARG A 175 2.21 11.05 -15.28
CA ARG A 175 2.86 9.76 -14.99
C ARG A 175 3.32 9.04 -16.25
N MET A 176 2.54 9.06 -17.32
CA MET A 176 2.97 8.51 -18.61
C MET A 176 4.16 9.27 -19.19
N GLU A 177 4.29 10.58 -18.95
CA GLU A 177 5.39 11.42 -19.43
C GLU A 177 6.67 11.22 -18.60
N THR A 178 6.56 10.89 -17.32
CA THR A 178 7.73 10.48 -16.52
C THR A 178 8.28 9.14 -17.02
N ASP A 179 9.59 9.04 -17.24
CA ASP A 179 10.25 7.76 -17.55
C ASP A 179 10.64 6.98 -16.26
N GLU A 180 9.99 7.26 -15.14
CA GLU A 180 10.32 6.66 -13.84
C GLU A 180 9.81 5.20 -13.78
N ALA A 181 10.74 4.26 -13.69
CA ALA A 181 10.40 2.85 -13.58
C ALA A 181 9.87 2.52 -12.18
N MET A 182 8.74 1.82 -12.13
CA MET A 182 8.14 1.31 -10.88
C MET A 182 8.30 -0.22 -10.73
N GLY A 183 8.69 -0.91 -11.80
CA GLY A 183 8.86 -2.35 -11.80
C GLY A 183 7.53 -3.04 -11.47
N THR A 184 7.55 -3.97 -10.52
CA THR A 184 6.33 -4.58 -9.98
C THR A 184 5.81 -3.87 -8.73
N PHE A 185 6.34 -2.70 -8.35
CA PHE A 185 5.80 -1.87 -7.28
C PHE A 185 4.86 -0.80 -7.83
N PHE A 186 4.05 -0.21 -6.94
CA PHE A 186 3.17 0.91 -7.27
C PHE A 186 3.90 2.26 -7.42
N LEU A 187 5.06 2.42 -6.79
CA LEU A 187 5.85 3.66 -6.78
C LEU A 187 7.32 3.40 -7.11
N SER A 188 7.90 4.30 -7.92
CA SER A 188 9.33 4.29 -8.27
C SER A 188 10.24 4.36 -7.03
N ASN A 189 9.88 5.18 -6.04
CA ASN A 189 10.64 5.29 -4.80
C ASN A 189 10.66 3.99 -3.97
N THR A 190 9.54 3.27 -3.92
CA THR A 190 9.47 1.99 -3.19
C THR A 190 10.33 0.91 -3.84
N MET A 191 10.32 0.83 -5.18
CA MET A 191 11.26 -0.01 -5.92
C MET A 191 12.72 0.39 -5.64
N ALA A 192 13.00 1.69 -5.59
CA ALA A 192 14.34 2.19 -5.29
C ALA A 192 14.83 1.79 -3.89
N GLY A 193 13.97 1.92 -2.88
CA GLY A 193 14.24 1.44 -1.52
C GLY A 193 14.49 -0.06 -1.48
N PHE A 194 13.70 -0.86 -2.22
CA PHE A 194 13.89 -2.30 -2.33
C PHE A 194 15.25 -2.67 -2.95
N LEU A 195 15.69 -1.97 -4.00
CA LEU A 195 17.00 -2.22 -4.62
C LEU A 195 18.16 -1.77 -3.71
N ALA A 196 17.99 -0.64 -3.02
CA ALA A 196 18.98 -0.12 -2.08
C ALA A 196 19.19 -1.07 -0.88
N LEU A 197 18.16 -1.79 -0.45
CA LEU A 197 18.20 -2.82 0.59
C LEU A 197 19.24 -3.92 0.27
N LEU A 198 19.33 -4.36 -0.98
CA LEU A 198 20.17 -5.49 -1.40
C LEU A 198 21.57 -5.07 -1.88
N LEU A 199 21.74 -3.81 -2.28
CA LEU A 199 22.98 -3.31 -2.90
C LEU A 199 24.25 -3.58 -2.05
N PRO A 200 24.28 -3.32 -0.72
CA PRO A 200 25.47 -3.58 0.09
C PRO A 200 25.83 -5.06 0.13
N ALA A 201 24.85 -5.97 0.16
CA ALA A 201 25.08 -7.40 0.17
C ALA A 201 25.70 -7.89 -1.15
N ALA A 202 25.18 -7.43 -2.30
CA ALA A 202 25.75 -7.76 -3.61
C ALA A 202 27.20 -7.26 -3.74
N LEU A 203 27.47 -6.01 -3.34
CA LEU A 203 28.82 -5.43 -3.36
C LEU A 203 29.76 -6.17 -2.40
N GLY A 204 29.30 -6.48 -1.19
CA GLY A 204 30.10 -7.16 -0.19
C GLY A 204 30.50 -8.57 -0.62
N LEU A 205 29.58 -9.30 -1.24
CA LEU A 205 29.85 -10.62 -1.79
C LEU A 205 30.79 -10.58 -3.00
N ALA A 206 30.70 -9.56 -3.87
CA ALA A 206 31.66 -9.36 -4.95
C ALA A 206 33.09 -9.15 -4.42
N VAL A 207 33.24 -8.28 -3.42
CA VAL A 207 34.54 -8.00 -2.78
C VAL A 207 35.08 -9.24 -2.06
N ALA A 208 34.24 -9.97 -1.35
CA ALA A 208 34.63 -11.19 -0.65
C ALA A 208 35.08 -12.29 -1.62
N ALA A 209 34.32 -12.52 -2.70
CA ALA A 209 34.67 -13.48 -3.74
C ALA A 209 36.00 -13.12 -4.42
N TRP A 210 36.21 -11.84 -4.75
CA TRP A 210 37.46 -11.36 -5.33
C TRP A 210 38.67 -11.63 -4.41
N ARG A 211 38.55 -11.28 -3.11
CA ARG A 211 39.60 -11.50 -2.11
C ARG A 211 39.95 -12.98 -1.92
N ARG A 212 38.98 -13.87 -2.13
CA ARG A 212 39.17 -15.33 -2.07
C ARG A 212 39.68 -15.94 -3.38
N GLY A 213 39.95 -15.13 -4.42
CA GLY A 213 40.41 -15.59 -5.73
C GLY A 213 39.32 -16.22 -6.60
N GLY A 214 38.05 -16.12 -6.21
CA GLY A 214 36.90 -16.69 -6.91
C GLY A 214 36.40 -15.82 -8.05
N LEU A 215 37.12 -15.76 -9.18
CA LEU A 215 36.81 -14.86 -10.29
C LEU A 215 35.37 -14.98 -10.81
N ARG A 216 34.85 -16.20 -10.98
CA ARG A 216 33.48 -16.44 -11.48
C ARG A 216 32.41 -15.87 -10.53
N GLU A 217 32.60 -16.05 -9.23
CA GLU A 217 31.69 -15.52 -8.21
C GLU A 217 31.78 -13.99 -8.12
N ALA A 218 33.01 -13.46 -8.19
CA ALA A 218 33.25 -12.01 -8.21
C ALA A 218 32.57 -11.35 -9.42
N VAL A 219 32.69 -11.94 -10.61
CA VAL A 219 32.02 -11.45 -11.83
C VAL A 219 30.49 -11.51 -11.68
N ALA A 220 29.94 -12.62 -11.17
CA ALA A 220 28.50 -12.75 -11.00
C ALA A 220 27.92 -11.68 -10.03
N TRP A 221 28.56 -11.47 -8.88
CA TRP A 221 28.12 -10.47 -7.91
C TRP A 221 28.39 -9.03 -8.36
N THR A 222 29.44 -8.81 -9.15
CA THR A 222 29.65 -7.53 -9.82
C THR A 222 28.53 -7.26 -10.82
N GLY A 223 28.16 -8.25 -11.64
CA GLY A 223 27.02 -8.16 -12.54
C GLY A 223 25.71 -7.86 -11.81
N MET A 224 25.48 -8.51 -10.66
CA MET A 224 24.33 -8.22 -9.80
C MET A 224 24.37 -6.79 -9.26
N THR A 225 25.54 -6.32 -8.81
CA THR A 225 25.70 -4.94 -8.34
C THR A 225 25.39 -3.93 -9.45
N ILE A 226 25.89 -4.17 -10.67
CA ILE A 226 25.57 -3.35 -11.85
C ILE A 226 24.08 -3.35 -12.14
N LEU A 227 23.43 -4.53 -12.06
CA LEU A 227 22.00 -4.67 -12.27
C LEU A 227 21.18 -3.85 -11.25
N LEU A 228 21.55 -3.91 -9.97
CA LEU A 228 20.89 -3.13 -8.91
C LEU A 228 21.08 -1.63 -9.11
N VAL A 229 22.28 -1.19 -9.48
CA VAL A 229 22.60 0.22 -9.80
C VAL A 229 21.82 0.69 -11.03
N ALA A 230 21.73 -0.12 -12.08
CA ALA A 230 20.95 0.18 -13.28
C ALA A 230 19.46 0.27 -12.99
N GLY A 231 18.93 -0.63 -12.15
CA GLY A 231 17.57 -0.56 -11.65
C GLY A 231 17.31 0.68 -10.82
N LEU A 232 18.20 1.02 -9.90
CA LEU A 232 18.09 2.22 -9.06
C LEU A 232 18.10 3.48 -9.92
N TRP A 233 18.94 3.52 -10.95
CA TRP A 233 18.96 4.60 -11.93
C TRP A 233 17.63 4.76 -12.67
N SER A 234 17.00 3.66 -13.11
CA SER A 234 15.76 3.73 -13.88
C SER A 234 14.57 4.24 -13.06
N THR A 235 14.61 4.14 -11.72
CA THR A 235 13.56 4.69 -10.84
C THR A 235 13.52 6.22 -10.80
N GLY A 236 14.64 6.90 -11.08
CA GLY A 236 14.74 8.35 -10.86
C GLY A 236 14.71 8.81 -9.39
N SER A 237 14.59 7.89 -8.43
CA SER A 237 14.40 8.20 -7.01
C SER A 237 15.65 8.77 -6.35
N THR A 238 15.61 10.04 -5.95
CA THR A 238 16.72 10.64 -5.19
C THR A 238 16.83 10.05 -3.78
N GLY A 239 15.70 9.74 -3.14
CA GLY A 239 15.69 9.09 -1.83
C GLY A 239 16.39 7.74 -1.85
N GLY A 240 16.14 6.93 -2.90
CA GLY A 240 16.82 5.64 -3.08
C GLY A 240 18.34 5.76 -3.22
N TRP A 241 18.84 6.77 -3.94
CA TRP A 241 20.28 7.02 -4.04
C TRP A 241 20.92 7.46 -2.72
N VAL A 242 20.23 8.31 -1.95
CA VAL A 242 20.69 8.72 -0.61
C VAL A 242 20.77 7.50 0.31
N ALA A 243 19.75 6.64 0.29
CA ALA A 243 19.72 5.40 1.07
C ALA A 243 20.85 4.44 0.66
N ALA A 244 21.06 4.22 -0.65
CA ALA A 244 22.14 3.40 -1.18
C ALA A 244 23.53 3.93 -0.78
N GLY A 245 23.73 5.24 -0.84
CA GLY A 245 24.97 5.89 -0.42
C GLY A 245 25.24 5.74 1.08
N ALA A 246 24.22 6.00 1.92
CA ALA A 246 24.30 5.81 3.36
C ALA A 246 24.60 4.34 3.72
N ALA A 247 24.00 3.40 3.01
CA ALA A 247 24.23 1.97 3.19
C ALA A 247 25.66 1.56 2.84
N CYS A 248 26.19 2.02 1.70
CA CYS A 248 27.59 1.76 1.33
C CYS A 248 28.57 2.36 2.34
N ALA A 249 28.30 3.59 2.83
CA ALA A 249 29.10 4.20 3.89
C ALA A 249 29.03 3.40 5.19
N ALA A 250 27.83 2.99 5.63
CA ALA A 250 27.64 2.14 6.80
C ALA A 250 28.36 0.80 6.66
N TYR A 251 28.29 0.16 5.48
CA TYR A 251 29.00 -1.08 5.19
C TYR A 251 30.52 -0.91 5.35
N GLY A 252 31.08 0.15 4.77
CA GLY A 252 32.50 0.49 4.95
C GLY A 252 32.88 0.70 6.41
N LEU A 253 32.09 1.47 7.14
CA LEU A 253 32.29 1.73 8.57
C LEU A 253 32.27 0.44 9.39
N LEU A 254 31.30 -0.45 9.16
CA LEU A 254 31.18 -1.74 9.85
C LEU A 254 32.33 -2.68 9.51
N LEU A 255 32.77 -2.74 8.24
CA LEU A 255 33.92 -3.52 7.81
C LEU A 255 35.22 -3.02 8.47
N VAL A 256 35.43 -1.71 8.48
CA VAL A 256 36.59 -1.08 9.12
C VAL A 256 36.54 -1.35 10.62
N TRP A 257 35.43 -1.04 11.30
CA TRP A 257 35.31 -1.23 12.74
C TRP A 257 35.54 -2.69 13.16
N SER A 258 34.98 -3.66 12.43
CA SER A 258 35.16 -5.10 12.70
C SER A 258 36.59 -5.61 12.49
N ARG A 259 37.46 -4.86 11.81
CA ARG A 259 38.83 -5.24 11.46
C ARG A 259 39.90 -4.48 12.25
N ARG A 260 39.53 -3.64 13.23
CA ARG A 260 40.43 -2.78 14.05
C ARG A 260 41.58 -2.06 13.30
N PRO A 261 41.33 -1.31 12.21
CA PRO A 261 42.36 -0.58 11.49
C PRO A 261 42.71 0.74 12.21
N SER A 262 43.80 1.36 11.77
CA SER A 262 44.19 2.70 12.24
C SER A 262 43.14 3.76 11.85
N ALA A 263 43.00 4.82 12.66
CA ALA A 263 42.05 5.91 12.43
C ALA A 263 42.16 6.56 11.03
N ARG A 264 43.33 6.48 10.40
CA ARG A 264 43.57 6.95 9.01
C ARG A 264 42.92 6.05 7.96
N GLY A 265 42.97 4.72 8.14
CA GLY A 265 42.30 3.78 7.23
C GLY A 265 40.77 3.89 7.32
N PHE A 266 40.25 4.22 8.51
CA PHE A 266 38.84 4.56 8.73
C PHE A 266 38.44 5.80 7.92
N LEU A 267 39.13 6.94 8.13
CA LEU A 267 38.80 8.20 7.45
C LEU A 267 38.88 8.09 5.91
N LEU A 268 39.90 7.42 5.38
CA LEU A 268 40.10 7.28 3.94
C LEU A 268 39.08 6.34 3.28
N GLY A 269 38.73 5.22 3.95
CA GLY A 269 37.71 4.29 3.44
C GLY A 269 36.31 4.90 3.45
N SER A 270 35.95 5.60 4.52
CA SER A 270 34.68 6.34 4.62
C SER A 270 34.59 7.45 3.57
N ALA A 271 35.66 8.24 3.41
CA ALA A 271 35.72 9.30 2.42
C ALA A 271 35.59 8.75 0.99
N PHE A 272 36.28 7.65 0.67
CA PHE A 272 36.19 7.01 -0.65
C PHE A 272 34.77 6.52 -0.96
N LEU A 273 34.07 5.92 0.02
CA LEU A 273 32.71 5.41 -0.19
C LEU A 273 31.67 6.54 -0.30
N VAL A 274 31.84 7.63 0.45
CA VAL A 274 31.02 8.84 0.30
C VAL A 274 31.25 9.48 -1.07
N LEU A 275 32.50 9.56 -1.52
CA LEU A 275 32.85 10.07 -2.85
C LEU A 275 32.38 9.16 -3.98
N LEU A 276 32.38 7.83 -3.77
CA LEU A 276 31.84 6.86 -4.72
C LEU A 276 30.31 6.99 -4.82
N ALA A 277 29.62 7.10 -3.70
CA ALA A 277 28.18 7.34 -3.68
C ALA A 277 27.81 8.67 -4.35
N ALA A 278 28.56 9.74 -4.06
CA ALA A 278 28.39 11.05 -4.69
C ALA A 278 28.71 11.01 -6.19
N GLY A 279 29.74 10.27 -6.60
CA GLY A 279 30.14 10.08 -8.00
C GLY A 279 29.12 9.27 -8.79
N LEU A 280 28.59 8.19 -8.22
CA LEU A 280 27.51 7.39 -8.82
C LEU A 280 26.21 8.20 -8.94
N TRP A 281 25.89 9.02 -7.94
CA TRP A 281 24.76 9.96 -8.00
C TRP A 281 24.95 11.05 -9.07
N GLY A 282 26.18 11.57 -9.21
CA GLY A 282 26.55 12.51 -10.27
C GLY A 282 26.41 11.91 -11.67
N ILE A 283 26.93 10.70 -11.89
CA ILE A 283 26.84 9.96 -13.17
C ILE A 283 25.38 9.60 -13.50
N ALA A 284 24.55 9.31 -12.50
CA ALA A 284 23.12 9.04 -12.66
C ALA A 284 22.27 10.27 -13.03
N GLY A 285 22.88 11.46 -13.19
CA GLY A 285 22.19 12.72 -13.51
C GLY A 285 21.63 13.47 -12.29
N GLY A 286 21.97 13.05 -11.07
CA GLY A 286 21.51 13.64 -9.81
C GLY A 286 21.92 15.11 -9.60
N LEU A 287 23.06 15.53 -10.16
CA LEU A 287 23.54 16.92 -10.13
C LEU A 287 22.89 17.83 -11.20
N SER A 288 21.94 17.33 -11.99
CA SER A 288 21.26 18.19 -12.97
C SER A 288 20.41 19.26 -12.28
N ALA A 289 20.49 20.50 -12.76
CA ALA A 289 19.69 21.60 -12.24
C ALA A 289 18.18 21.30 -12.26
N ALA A 290 17.72 20.49 -13.23
CA ALA A 290 16.33 20.03 -13.32
C ALA A 290 15.95 19.12 -12.13
N ARG A 291 16.78 18.14 -11.76
CA ARG A 291 16.51 17.28 -10.61
C ARG A 291 16.63 18.02 -9.28
N LEU A 292 17.61 18.91 -9.14
CA LEU A 292 17.73 19.77 -7.95
C LEU A 292 16.49 20.68 -7.78
N ARG A 293 15.95 21.22 -8.87
CA ARG A 293 14.69 21.98 -8.85
C ARG A 293 13.48 21.11 -8.51
N ALA A 294 13.43 19.86 -8.99
CA ALA A 294 12.36 18.92 -8.69
C ALA A 294 12.38 18.41 -7.22
N LEU A 295 13.52 18.45 -6.53
CA LEU A 295 13.62 18.08 -5.12
C LEU A 295 12.88 19.03 -4.18
N HIS A 296 12.90 20.34 -4.49
CA HIS A 296 12.36 21.36 -3.61
C HIS A 296 10.84 21.20 -3.37
N PRO A 297 9.98 21.04 -4.40
CA PRO A 297 8.55 20.77 -4.19
C PRO A 297 8.28 19.46 -3.43
N SER A 298 9.00 18.38 -3.77
CA SER A 298 8.79 17.06 -3.15
C SER A 298 9.06 17.06 -1.64
N ILE A 299 10.14 17.72 -1.21
CA ILE A 299 10.45 17.86 0.22
C ILE A 299 9.49 18.83 0.90
N ALA A 300 9.12 19.94 0.24
CA ALA A 300 8.16 20.89 0.78
C ALA A 300 6.80 20.24 1.09
N PHE A 301 6.26 19.44 0.16
CA PHE A 301 5.01 18.69 0.41
C PHE A 301 5.13 17.71 1.59
N ARG A 302 6.28 17.05 1.75
CA ARG A 302 6.51 16.14 2.90
C ARG A 302 6.52 16.90 4.23
N MET A 303 7.07 18.12 4.26
CA MET A 303 7.03 18.96 5.46
C MET A 303 5.60 19.30 5.88
N ASP A 304 4.70 19.53 4.92
CA ASP A 304 3.26 19.72 5.21
C ASP A 304 2.63 18.45 5.78
N TYR A 305 2.96 17.28 5.22
CA TYR A 305 2.47 15.99 5.74
C TYR A 305 2.95 15.72 7.15
N TRP A 306 4.22 16.01 7.43
CA TRP A 306 4.82 15.80 8.76
C TRP A 306 4.25 16.77 9.79
N SER A 307 4.01 18.02 9.39
CA SER A 307 3.36 19.01 10.25
C SER A 307 1.93 18.58 10.59
N ALA A 308 1.17 18.08 9.61
CA ALA A 308 -0.16 17.54 9.85
C ALA A 308 -0.11 16.26 10.72
N ALA A 309 0.84 15.36 10.49
CA ALA A 309 1.05 14.16 11.28
C ALA A 309 1.29 14.47 12.77
N LEU A 310 2.13 15.46 13.08
CA LEU A 310 2.37 15.89 14.46
C LEU A 310 1.10 16.43 15.13
N ARG A 311 0.25 17.17 14.40
CA ARG A 311 -1.05 17.63 14.92
C ARG A 311 -2.02 16.48 15.17
N ILE A 312 -1.97 15.42 14.37
CA ILE A 312 -2.77 14.20 14.61
C ILE A 312 -2.28 13.46 15.86
N VAL A 313 -0.96 13.40 16.07
CA VAL A 313 -0.37 12.83 17.29
C VAL A 313 -0.89 13.56 18.53
N ASP A 314 -1.00 14.90 18.48
CA ASP A 314 -1.54 15.68 19.60
C ASP A 314 -3.01 15.33 19.93
N GLU A 315 -3.81 14.91 18.94
CA GLU A 315 -5.21 14.49 19.15
C GLU A 315 -5.36 13.06 19.67
N ALA A 316 -4.46 12.16 19.26
CA ALA A 316 -4.52 10.73 19.59
C ALA A 316 -3.17 10.18 20.10
N PRO A 317 -2.61 10.73 21.20
CA PRO A 317 -1.20 10.53 21.56
C PRO A 317 -0.84 9.11 21.99
N LEU A 318 -1.76 8.38 22.63
CA LEU A 318 -1.45 7.08 23.23
C LEU A 318 -1.59 5.91 22.26
N LEU A 319 -2.73 5.81 21.58
CA LEU A 319 -3.09 4.67 20.71
C LEU A 319 -3.13 5.02 19.22
N GLY A 320 -3.01 6.31 18.87
CA GLY A 320 -3.05 6.76 17.48
C GLY A 320 -4.44 6.68 16.87
N VAL A 321 -4.49 6.83 15.54
CA VAL A 321 -5.72 6.80 14.74
C VAL A 321 -6.03 5.44 14.11
N GLY A 322 -5.26 4.42 14.46
CA GLY A 322 -5.28 3.08 13.88
C GLY A 322 -4.47 2.97 12.58
N LEU A 323 -4.04 1.75 12.25
CA LEU A 323 -3.33 1.41 11.02
C LEU A 323 -4.15 1.82 9.79
N ASP A 324 -3.49 2.38 8.78
CA ASP A 324 -4.12 3.00 7.60
C ASP A 324 -5.09 4.16 7.90
N GLY A 325 -5.08 4.69 9.13
CA GLY A 325 -5.96 5.77 9.58
C GLY A 325 -5.47 7.18 9.27
N PHE A 326 -4.22 7.35 8.83
CA PHE A 326 -3.63 8.68 8.58
C PHE A 326 -4.39 9.46 7.49
N GLY A 327 -4.72 8.83 6.36
CA GLY A 327 -5.39 9.51 5.25
C GLY A 327 -6.70 10.19 5.65
N ASP A 328 -7.50 9.51 6.48
CA ASP A 328 -8.76 10.07 6.99
C ASP A 328 -8.50 11.27 7.93
N ALA A 329 -7.51 11.17 8.81
CA ALA A 329 -7.19 12.22 9.78
C ALA A 329 -6.45 13.43 9.15
N TYR A 330 -5.66 13.18 8.11
CA TYR A 330 -4.83 14.17 7.43
C TYR A 330 -5.67 15.30 6.82
N THR A 331 -6.81 14.97 6.23
CA THR A 331 -7.67 15.95 5.56
C THR A 331 -8.10 17.14 6.44
N ARG A 332 -8.18 16.93 7.76
CA ARG A 332 -8.51 17.98 8.74
C ARG A 332 -7.37 18.98 8.97
N TYR A 333 -6.14 18.50 8.90
CA TYR A 333 -4.91 19.25 9.22
C TYR A 333 -4.10 19.67 8.01
N LYS A 334 -4.47 19.16 6.86
CA LYS A 334 -3.87 19.44 5.57
C LYS A 334 -3.78 20.95 5.32
N ALA A 335 -2.58 21.41 4.98
CA ALA A 335 -2.37 22.77 4.53
C ALA A 335 -3.15 23.02 3.20
N PRO A 336 -3.72 24.22 2.98
CA PRO A 336 -4.53 24.50 1.80
C PRO A 336 -3.87 24.15 0.46
N ALA A 337 -2.57 24.44 0.32
CA ALA A 337 -1.78 24.20 -0.88
C ALA A 337 -1.08 22.82 -0.92
N ALA A 338 -1.17 22.02 0.15
CA ALA A 338 -0.55 20.69 0.16
C ALA A 338 -1.31 19.71 -0.74
N GLN A 339 -0.68 18.59 -1.13
CA GLN A 339 -1.34 17.53 -1.88
C GLN A 339 -2.16 16.61 -0.97
N GLU A 340 -3.16 15.96 -1.57
CA GLU A 340 -3.86 14.84 -0.95
C GLU A 340 -2.93 13.63 -0.90
N THR A 341 -2.84 13.03 0.28
CA THR A 341 -2.07 11.82 0.50
C THR A 341 -2.78 10.96 1.54
N THR A 342 -2.62 9.65 1.41
CA THR A 342 -3.05 8.67 2.41
C THR A 342 -1.90 8.20 3.29
N ARG A 343 -0.70 8.74 3.09
CA ARG A 343 0.54 8.33 3.76
C ARG A 343 1.40 9.51 4.18
N VAL A 344 2.16 9.33 5.27
CA VAL A 344 2.99 10.41 5.86
C VAL A 344 4.29 10.62 5.09
N HIS A 345 4.73 9.63 4.29
CA HIS A 345 6.06 9.59 3.67
C HIS A 345 7.20 9.74 4.70
N ASN A 346 6.99 9.13 5.86
CA ASN A 346 7.99 8.90 6.90
C ASN A 346 7.46 7.75 7.77
N ALA A 347 8.02 6.56 7.62
CA ALA A 347 7.58 5.35 8.31
C ALA A 347 7.59 5.49 9.84
N PHE A 348 8.50 6.28 10.40
CA PHE A 348 8.60 6.47 11.85
C PHE A 348 7.46 7.34 12.37
N LEU A 349 7.19 8.44 11.66
CA LEU A 349 6.12 9.35 11.99
C LEU A 349 4.75 8.71 11.70
N GLU A 350 4.64 7.92 10.64
CA GLU A 350 3.44 7.12 10.34
C GLU A 350 3.17 6.10 11.44
N ALA A 351 4.18 5.35 11.89
CA ALA A 351 4.03 4.43 13.01
C ALA A 351 3.53 5.14 14.28
N TRP A 352 4.01 6.36 14.55
CA TRP A 352 3.53 7.15 15.69
C TRP A 352 2.07 7.60 15.51
N VAL A 353 1.73 8.17 14.37
CA VAL A 353 0.35 8.61 14.09
C VAL A 353 -0.64 7.45 14.19
N GLU A 354 -0.32 6.31 13.60
CA GLU A 354 -1.25 5.19 13.46
C GLU A 354 -1.37 4.33 14.72
N THR A 355 -0.29 4.19 15.49
CA THR A 355 -0.26 3.29 16.65
C THR A 355 -0.06 4.01 17.99
N GLY A 356 0.07 5.33 17.95
CA GLY A 356 0.30 6.18 19.12
C GLY A 356 1.67 5.92 19.75
N LEU A 357 1.92 6.55 20.90
CA LEU A 357 3.18 6.44 21.62
C LEU A 357 3.49 4.98 22.01
N VAL A 358 2.46 4.20 22.36
CA VAL A 358 2.64 2.78 22.76
C VAL A 358 3.21 1.97 21.61
N GLY A 359 2.57 2.03 20.45
CA GLY A 359 3.04 1.29 19.28
C GLY A 359 4.32 1.85 18.70
N PHE A 360 4.53 3.17 18.77
CA PHE A 360 5.77 3.81 18.34
C PHE A 360 6.99 3.35 19.14
N VAL A 361 6.89 3.31 20.48
CA VAL A 361 7.99 2.84 21.33
C VAL A 361 8.33 1.38 21.03
N VAL A 362 7.30 0.54 20.86
CA VAL A 362 7.49 -0.87 20.49
C VAL A 362 8.13 -0.98 19.11
N PHE A 363 7.68 -0.21 18.12
CA PHE A 363 8.26 -0.16 16.79
C PHE A 363 9.73 0.28 16.82
N MET A 364 10.06 1.32 17.59
CA MET A 364 11.44 1.81 17.76
C MET A 364 12.33 0.78 18.45
N SER A 365 11.78 -0.04 19.34
CA SER A 365 12.55 -1.07 20.03
C SER A 365 13.07 -2.17 19.08
N ILE A 366 12.38 -2.46 17.98
CA ILE A 366 12.84 -3.39 16.93
C ILE A 366 14.18 -2.90 16.38
N TRP A 367 14.21 -1.65 15.96
CA TRP A 367 15.39 -1.02 15.35
C TRP A 367 16.47 -0.72 16.38
N GLY A 368 16.11 -0.36 17.61
CA GLY A 368 17.03 -0.17 18.72
C GLY A 368 17.80 -1.47 19.04
N VAL A 369 17.09 -2.60 19.16
CA VAL A 369 17.73 -3.91 19.40
C VAL A 369 18.64 -4.29 18.23
N PHE A 370 18.18 -4.10 17.00
CA PHE A 370 18.99 -4.32 15.79
C PHE A 370 20.28 -3.49 15.83
N LEU A 371 20.19 -2.17 16.00
CA LEU A 371 21.33 -1.26 15.99
C LEU A 371 22.32 -1.62 17.11
N LEU A 372 21.84 -1.80 18.35
CA LEU A 372 22.68 -2.17 19.49
C LEU A 372 23.47 -3.46 19.23
N LYS A 373 22.83 -4.47 18.64
CA LYS A 373 23.49 -5.72 18.26
C LYS A 373 24.48 -5.49 17.10
N ALA A 374 24.11 -4.77 16.06
CA ALA A 374 24.99 -4.45 14.92
C ALA A 374 26.26 -3.71 15.36
N PHE A 375 26.15 -2.75 16.29
CA PHE A 375 27.31 -2.06 16.87
C PHE A 375 28.19 -2.99 17.72
N ARG A 376 27.59 -3.88 18.52
CA ARG A 376 28.34 -4.83 19.37
C ARG A 376 29.07 -5.91 18.56
N MET A 377 28.52 -6.31 17.42
CA MET A 377 29.17 -7.25 16.49
C MET A 377 30.53 -6.73 16.02
N SER A 378 30.64 -5.42 15.80
CA SER A 378 31.87 -4.82 15.30
C SER A 378 33.05 -4.96 16.29
N GLY A 379 32.82 -5.41 17.53
CA GLY A 379 33.87 -5.76 18.50
C GLY A 379 34.33 -7.22 18.51
N ARG A 380 33.66 -8.14 17.81
CA ARG A 380 33.97 -9.57 17.75
C ARG A 380 34.14 -10.00 16.29
N ALA A 381 35.34 -10.47 15.91
CA ALA A 381 35.52 -11.06 14.60
C ALA A 381 34.61 -12.29 14.48
N PRO A 382 33.69 -12.35 13.50
CA PRO A 382 32.91 -13.56 13.27
C PRO A 382 33.87 -14.70 12.92
N PRO A 383 33.65 -15.92 13.43
CA PRO A 383 34.52 -17.05 13.12
C PRO A 383 34.64 -17.24 11.61
N ALA A 384 35.87 -17.39 11.14
CA ALA A 384 36.18 -17.60 9.73
C ALA A 384 35.90 -19.06 9.38
N ASP A 385 34.64 -19.37 9.09
CA ASP A 385 34.27 -20.74 8.72
C ASP A 385 34.26 -20.89 7.20
N ALA A 386 34.73 -22.05 6.73
CA ALA A 386 34.63 -22.42 5.34
C ALA A 386 33.14 -22.52 4.93
N PRO A 387 32.73 -21.97 3.77
CA PRO A 387 31.39 -22.19 3.24
C PRO A 387 31.23 -23.69 2.95
N ALA A 388 30.27 -24.34 3.62
CA ALA A 388 29.89 -25.72 3.32
C ALA A 388 29.02 -25.76 2.06
N ALA A 389 29.22 -26.72 1.15
CA ALA A 389 28.32 -26.89 0.02
C ALA A 389 26.91 -27.27 0.54
N ALA A 390 25.91 -26.44 0.28
CA ALA A 390 24.53 -26.85 0.47
C ALA A 390 24.12 -27.78 -0.69
N GLY A 391 23.33 -28.81 -0.38
CA GLY A 391 22.90 -29.77 -1.39
C GLY A 391 22.05 -29.11 -2.49
N PRO A 392 22.18 -29.52 -3.76
CA PRO A 392 21.46 -28.92 -4.89
C PRO A 392 19.93 -28.95 -4.74
N SER A 393 19.39 -29.87 -3.94
CA SER A 393 17.95 -30.01 -3.69
C SER A 393 17.31 -28.75 -3.09
N VAL A 394 17.99 -28.06 -2.17
CA VAL A 394 17.45 -26.86 -1.50
C VAL A 394 17.33 -25.69 -2.49
N GLY A 395 18.35 -25.50 -3.32
CA GLY A 395 18.31 -24.51 -4.40
C GLY A 395 17.13 -24.73 -5.35
N TRP A 396 16.92 -25.96 -5.81
CA TRP A 396 15.78 -26.30 -6.67
C TRP A 396 14.43 -25.98 -6.02
N ILE A 397 14.26 -26.28 -4.73
CA ILE A 397 13.02 -25.99 -4.00
C ILE A 397 12.76 -24.48 -3.93
N VAL A 398 13.78 -23.68 -3.60
CA VAL A 398 13.64 -22.21 -3.51
C VAL A 398 13.32 -21.63 -4.89
N GLY A 399 14.07 -22.03 -5.92
CA GLY A 399 13.86 -21.55 -7.28
C GLY A 399 12.48 -21.94 -7.83
N PHE A 400 12.07 -23.20 -7.64
CA PHE A 400 10.76 -23.68 -8.06
C PHE A 400 9.63 -22.96 -7.31
N GLY A 401 9.73 -22.84 -5.99
CA GLY A 401 8.76 -22.09 -5.19
C GLY A 401 8.62 -20.64 -5.66
N PHE A 402 9.75 -19.97 -5.95
CA PHE A 402 9.76 -18.62 -6.49
C PHE A 402 9.05 -18.53 -7.85
N VAL A 403 9.32 -19.45 -8.79
CA VAL A 403 8.64 -19.47 -10.11
C VAL A 403 7.14 -19.69 -9.95
N VAL A 404 6.73 -20.67 -9.14
CA VAL A 404 5.30 -20.93 -8.88
C VAL A 404 4.62 -19.68 -8.30
N GLY A 405 5.25 -19.05 -7.30
CA GLY A 405 4.75 -17.80 -6.72
C GLY A 405 4.67 -16.65 -7.74
N GLY A 406 5.68 -16.50 -8.60
CA GLY A 406 5.68 -15.49 -9.66
C GLY A 406 4.61 -15.74 -10.73
N VAL A 407 4.33 -17.00 -11.08
CA VAL A 407 3.21 -17.36 -11.97
C VAL A 407 1.88 -17.02 -11.30
N VAL A 408 1.70 -17.33 -10.02
CA VAL A 408 0.51 -16.91 -9.27
C VAL A 408 0.39 -15.39 -9.25
N ALA A 409 1.49 -14.67 -9.07
CA ALA A 409 1.50 -13.21 -9.10
C ALA A 409 1.02 -12.63 -10.43
N LEU A 410 1.44 -13.24 -11.55
CA LEU A 410 0.99 -12.89 -12.89
C LEU A 410 -0.52 -13.14 -13.06
N VAL A 411 -1.04 -14.27 -12.59
CA VAL A 411 -2.49 -14.56 -12.62
C VAL A 411 -3.26 -13.49 -11.85
N LEU A 412 -2.83 -13.19 -10.62
CA LEU A 412 -3.51 -12.24 -9.74
C LEU A 412 -3.44 -10.80 -10.25
N SER A 413 -2.39 -10.46 -11.00
CA SER A 413 -2.23 -9.12 -11.60
C SER A 413 -3.15 -8.88 -12.79
N GLY A 414 -3.98 -9.86 -13.19
CA GLY A 414 -4.94 -9.72 -14.28
C GLY A 414 -4.28 -9.50 -15.64
N SER A 415 -2.98 -9.75 -15.78
CA SER A 415 -2.27 -9.62 -17.05
C SER A 415 -2.92 -10.51 -18.10
N ALA A 416 -3.36 -9.90 -19.20
CA ALA A 416 -3.93 -10.62 -20.32
C ALA A 416 -2.86 -11.56 -20.88
N TRP A 417 -3.03 -12.86 -20.60
CA TRP A 417 -2.09 -13.88 -21.02
C TRP A 417 -1.84 -13.80 -22.52
N GLY A 418 -0.59 -13.56 -22.91
CA GLY A 418 -0.16 -13.54 -24.30
C GLY A 418 0.15 -12.17 -24.89
N ASP A 419 -0.02 -11.08 -24.15
CA ASP A 419 0.57 -9.79 -24.54
C ASP A 419 2.10 -9.77 -24.34
N ALA A 420 2.81 -8.87 -25.03
CA ALA A 420 4.27 -8.81 -24.95
C ALA A 420 4.78 -8.57 -23.52
N SER A 421 4.04 -7.77 -22.73
CA SER A 421 4.35 -7.46 -21.33
C SER A 421 4.33 -8.70 -20.43
N SER A 422 3.29 -9.53 -20.52
CA SER A 422 3.15 -10.75 -19.72
C SER A 422 4.21 -11.79 -20.08
N ILE A 423 4.60 -11.89 -21.36
CA ILE A 423 5.69 -12.78 -21.79
C ILE A 423 7.02 -12.32 -21.20
N VAL A 424 7.35 -11.03 -21.29
CA VAL A 424 8.58 -10.48 -20.71
C VAL A 424 8.64 -10.73 -19.21
N LEU A 425 7.53 -10.50 -18.50
CA LEU A 425 7.46 -10.71 -17.05
C LEU A 425 7.54 -12.20 -16.67
N ALA A 426 6.92 -13.10 -17.44
CA ALA A 426 7.04 -14.55 -17.25
C ALA A 426 8.48 -15.04 -17.44
N VAL A 427 9.17 -14.56 -18.49
CA VAL A 427 10.60 -14.85 -18.70
C VAL A 427 11.43 -14.30 -17.55
N ALA A 428 11.16 -13.07 -17.10
CA ALA A 428 11.85 -12.49 -15.96
C ALA A 428 11.66 -13.32 -14.68
N VAL A 429 10.44 -13.82 -14.42
CA VAL A 429 10.13 -14.71 -13.29
C VAL A 429 10.94 -16.00 -13.37
N CYS A 430 11.01 -16.64 -14.54
CA CYS A 430 11.81 -17.85 -14.75
C CYS A 430 13.31 -17.59 -14.52
N LEU A 431 13.84 -16.48 -15.03
CA LEU A 431 15.24 -16.09 -14.81
C LEU A 431 15.51 -15.77 -13.33
N GLY A 432 14.59 -15.06 -12.68
CA GLY A 432 14.61 -14.75 -11.25
C GLY A 432 14.60 -16.01 -10.39
N GLY A 433 13.74 -16.98 -10.72
CA GLY A 433 13.68 -18.28 -10.06
C GLY A 433 14.93 -19.13 -10.29
N GLY A 434 15.51 -19.10 -11.50
CA GLY A 434 16.78 -19.74 -11.78
C GLY A 434 17.93 -19.16 -10.96
N LEU A 435 18.01 -17.83 -10.86
CA LEU A 435 18.98 -17.12 -10.02
C LEU A 435 18.76 -17.45 -8.53
N ALA A 436 17.52 -17.40 -8.06
CA ALA A 436 17.17 -17.75 -6.69
C ALA A 436 17.55 -19.21 -6.37
N GLY A 437 17.30 -20.14 -7.29
CA GLY A 437 17.68 -21.53 -7.09
C GLY A 437 19.19 -21.75 -7.05
N TRP A 438 19.95 -21.08 -7.93
CA TRP A 438 21.41 -21.12 -7.92
C TRP A 438 22.01 -20.56 -6.63
N LEU A 439 21.48 -19.43 -6.13
CA LEU A 439 21.93 -18.81 -4.88
C LEU A 439 21.50 -19.60 -3.64
N GLY A 440 20.29 -20.16 -3.64
CA GLY A 440 19.74 -20.93 -2.52
C GLY A 440 20.50 -22.23 -2.25
N GLY A 441 21.21 -22.76 -3.26
CA GLY A 441 22.09 -23.92 -3.13
C GLY A 441 23.50 -23.62 -2.57
N ARG A 442 23.78 -22.39 -2.14
CA ARG A 442 25.10 -22.01 -1.59
C ARG A 442 25.06 -21.75 -0.09
N THR A 443 26.23 -21.57 0.51
CA THR A 443 26.37 -21.00 1.85
C THR A 443 27.36 -19.86 1.84
N TRP A 444 27.25 -18.99 2.84
CA TRP A 444 28.03 -17.76 2.92
C TRP A 444 28.74 -17.70 4.27
N SER A 445 29.95 -17.14 4.28
CA SER A 445 30.64 -16.83 5.52
C SER A 445 29.92 -15.70 6.23
N ALA A 446 29.59 -15.91 7.51
CA ALA A 446 28.98 -14.90 8.38
C ALA A 446 29.81 -13.60 8.42
N ALA A 447 31.13 -13.71 8.38
CA ALA A 447 32.05 -12.57 8.41
C ALA A 447 31.91 -11.65 7.19
N ASP A 448 31.55 -12.21 6.03
CA ASP A 448 31.43 -11.46 4.78
C ASP A 448 30.04 -10.87 4.61
N VAL A 449 28.99 -11.59 5.01
CA VAL A 449 27.59 -11.17 4.79
C VAL A 449 27.00 -10.35 5.91
N ALA A 450 27.35 -10.60 7.18
CA ALA A 450 26.66 -9.92 8.29
C ALA A 450 26.81 -8.38 8.26
N PRO A 451 28.00 -7.78 8.00
CA PRO A 451 28.13 -6.33 7.89
C PRO A 451 27.34 -5.76 6.70
N ALA A 452 27.27 -6.52 5.60
CA ALA A 452 26.58 -6.12 4.38
C ALA A 452 25.05 -6.17 4.55
N LEU A 453 24.54 -7.22 5.19
CA LEU A 453 23.12 -7.34 5.54
C LEU A 453 22.71 -6.24 6.54
N ALA A 454 23.55 -5.93 7.54
CA ALA A 454 23.31 -4.83 8.46
C ALA A 454 23.24 -3.48 7.74
N ALA A 455 24.15 -3.23 6.81
CA ALA A 455 24.14 -2.05 5.97
C ALA A 455 22.87 -1.94 5.10
N GLY A 456 22.35 -3.06 4.60
CA GLY A 456 21.07 -3.11 3.90
C GLY A 456 19.89 -2.70 4.81
N VAL A 457 19.83 -3.19 6.05
CA VAL A 457 18.81 -2.76 7.03
C VAL A 457 18.96 -1.26 7.34
N ILE A 458 20.19 -0.74 7.43
CA ILE A 458 20.42 0.71 7.58
C ILE A 458 19.94 1.49 6.35
N ALA A 459 20.13 0.96 5.14
CA ALA A 459 19.58 1.55 3.91
C ALA A 459 18.07 1.74 4.02
N PHE A 460 17.36 0.70 4.47
CA PHE A 460 15.94 0.76 4.73
C PHE A 460 15.59 1.84 5.76
N LEU A 461 16.29 1.90 6.90
CA LEU A 461 16.00 2.92 7.92
C LEU A 461 16.16 4.35 7.40
N VAL A 462 17.17 4.60 6.56
CA VAL A 462 17.40 5.91 5.94
C VAL A 462 16.32 6.23 4.92
N HIS A 463 15.93 5.26 4.07
CA HIS A 463 14.88 5.46 3.08
C HIS A 463 13.51 5.67 3.75
N ALA A 464 13.20 4.85 4.75
CA ALA A 464 11.96 4.88 5.52
C ALA A 464 11.76 6.19 6.29
N ALA A 465 12.83 6.95 6.57
CA ALA A 465 12.73 8.28 7.17
C ALA A 465 12.08 9.32 6.23
N ILE A 466 12.05 9.04 4.93
CA ILE A 466 11.57 9.96 3.90
C ILE A 466 10.59 9.28 2.92
N ASP A 467 10.14 8.07 3.20
CA ASP A 467 9.17 7.37 2.36
C ASP A 467 8.28 6.40 3.15
N ILE A 468 7.35 5.74 2.44
CA ILE A 468 6.28 4.91 2.99
C ILE A 468 6.65 3.42 3.16
N ASP A 469 7.95 3.10 3.24
CA ASP A 469 8.43 1.72 3.11
C ASP A 469 7.79 0.74 4.11
N TRP A 470 7.64 1.14 5.38
CA TRP A 470 7.01 0.30 6.39
C TRP A 470 5.51 0.11 6.18
N ALA A 471 4.86 0.94 5.37
CA ALA A 471 3.44 0.80 5.01
C ALA A 471 3.22 -0.04 3.75
N VAL A 472 4.29 -0.38 3.02
CA VAL A 472 4.21 -1.27 1.86
C VAL A 472 4.47 -2.71 2.31
N PRO A 473 3.50 -3.64 2.23
CA PRO A 473 3.68 -5.02 2.68
C PRO A 473 4.91 -5.71 2.07
N ALA A 474 5.16 -5.52 0.77
CA ALA A 474 6.33 -6.07 0.09
C ALA A 474 7.66 -5.58 0.69
N MET A 475 7.75 -4.30 1.08
CA MET A 475 8.93 -3.74 1.73
C MET A 475 9.07 -4.21 3.17
N THR A 476 7.96 -4.29 3.90
CA THR A 476 7.89 -4.82 5.28
C THR A 476 8.41 -6.26 5.32
N GLN A 477 7.93 -7.12 4.42
CA GLN A 477 8.44 -8.49 4.29
C GLN A 477 9.91 -8.51 3.89
N SER A 478 10.32 -7.70 2.90
CA SER A 478 11.70 -7.69 2.40
C SER A 478 12.71 -7.32 3.49
N VAL A 479 12.42 -6.27 4.29
CA VAL A 479 13.31 -5.87 5.39
C VAL A 479 13.32 -6.90 6.51
N LEU A 480 12.19 -7.53 6.84
CA LEU A 480 12.14 -8.58 7.87
C LEU A 480 12.87 -9.85 7.43
N LEU A 481 12.83 -10.21 6.14
CA LEU A 481 13.68 -11.24 5.55
C LEU A 481 15.15 -10.92 5.73
N LEU A 482 15.57 -9.71 5.36
CA LEU A 482 16.94 -9.26 5.50
C LEU A 482 17.39 -9.25 6.98
N LEU A 483 16.50 -8.82 7.88
CA LEU A 483 16.73 -8.82 9.32
C LEU A 483 16.89 -10.24 9.88
N ALA A 484 16.08 -11.20 9.40
CA ALA A 484 16.22 -12.62 9.76
C ALA A 484 17.55 -13.21 9.27
N ALA A 485 17.93 -12.94 8.02
CA ALA A 485 19.22 -13.36 7.47
C ALA A 485 20.38 -12.75 8.25
N TRP A 486 20.30 -11.45 8.56
CA TRP A 486 21.30 -10.78 9.38
C TRP A 486 21.42 -11.44 10.75
N ALA A 487 20.31 -11.62 11.48
CA ALA A 487 20.30 -12.24 12.80
C ALA A 487 20.90 -13.66 12.79
N CYS A 488 20.53 -14.47 11.80
CA CYS A 488 21.12 -15.81 11.59
C CYS A 488 22.62 -15.76 11.30
N ALA A 489 23.09 -14.76 10.54
CA ALA A 489 24.52 -14.58 10.26
C ALA A 489 25.30 -14.16 11.51
N VAL A 490 24.73 -13.31 12.37
CA VAL A 490 25.38 -12.87 13.63
C VAL A 490 25.57 -14.02 14.60
N GLU A 491 24.56 -14.87 14.72
CA GLU A 491 24.49 -15.90 15.76
C GLU A 491 24.93 -17.28 15.25
N ALA A 492 25.66 -17.33 14.13
CA ALA A 492 25.98 -18.58 13.46
C ALA A 492 26.93 -19.50 14.22
N ASP A 493 27.72 -19.04 15.22
CA ASP A 493 28.55 -19.93 16.06
C ASP A 493 29.23 -19.28 17.29
N PRO A 494 29.17 -19.88 18.50
CA PRO A 494 28.05 -20.70 18.95
C PRO A 494 26.86 -19.77 19.22
N GLY A 495 25.75 -20.04 18.55
CA GLY A 495 24.49 -19.35 18.79
C GLY A 495 23.94 -19.65 20.20
N PRO A 496 23.00 -18.82 20.71
CA PRO A 496 22.29 -19.16 21.93
C PRO A 496 21.62 -20.54 21.79
N PRO A 497 21.60 -21.37 22.85
CA PRO A 497 20.97 -22.68 22.79
C PRO A 497 19.50 -22.52 22.40
N ALA A 498 19.04 -23.38 21.49
CA ALA A 498 17.62 -23.41 21.13
C ALA A 498 16.78 -23.71 22.37
N ILE A 499 15.68 -22.97 22.53
CA ILE A 499 14.65 -23.26 23.53
C ILE A 499 13.89 -24.49 23.00
N GLU A 500 14.06 -25.63 23.66
CA GLU A 500 13.32 -26.85 23.35
C GLU A 500 12.05 -26.93 24.21
N VAL A 501 10.89 -26.91 23.55
CA VAL A 501 9.59 -27.15 24.18
C VAL A 501 9.12 -28.55 23.83
N SER A 502 8.92 -29.38 24.85
CA SER A 502 8.45 -30.76 24.69
C SER A 502 6.96 -30.81 24.30
N LEU A 503 6.64 -31.48 23.20
CA LEU A 503 5.27 -31.70 22.69
C LEU A 503 4.83 -33.16 22.87
N ILE A 504 5.31 -33.83 23.92
CA ILE A 504 5.07 -35.27 24.16
C ILE A 504 3.58 -35.56 24.42
N ARG A 505 2.86 -34.65 25.08
CA ARG A 505 1.43 -34.84 25.37
C ARG A 505 0.57 -34.45 24.15
N PRO A 506 -0.49 -35.21 23.83
CA PRO A 506 -1.40 -34.88 22.72
C PRO A 506 -2.01 -33.49 22.87
N LEU A 507 -2.29 -33.05 24.09
CA LEU A 507 -2.76 -31.70 24.39
C LEU A 507 -1.74 -30.61 23.97
N GLY A 508 -0.44 -30.86 24.15
CA GLY A 508 0.63 -29.95 23.73
C GLY A 508 0.76 -29.86 22.21
N ARG A 509 0.55 -30.97 21.49
CA ARG A 509 0.51 -30.98 20.02
C ARG A 509 -0.68 -30.21 19.48
N MET A 510 -1.87 -30.41 20.07
CA MET A 510 -3.07 -29.66 19.69
C MET A 510 -2.92 -28.17 19.98
N ALA A 511 -2.35 -27.79 21.13
CA ALA A 511 -2.11 -26.39 21.47
C ALA A 511 -1.14 -25.68 20.50
N ALA A 512 -0.15 -26.38 19.96
CA ALA A 512 0.78 -25.83 18.96
C ALA A 512 0.15 -25.65 17.56
N LEU A 513 -0.78 -26.55 17.19
CA LEU A 513 -1.38 -26.56 15.84
C LEU A 513 -2.63 -25.68 15.74
N LEU A 514 -3.44 -25.63 16.79
CA LEU A 514 -4.77 -25.03 16.73
C LEU A 514 -4.76 -23.55 16.31
N PRO A 515 -3.91 -22.66 16.85
CA PRO A 515 -3.93 -21.25 16.46
C PRO A 515 -3.60 -21.05 14.97
N LEU A 516 -2.62 -21.79 14.45
CA LEU A 516 -2.22 -21.74 13.05
C LEU A 516 -3.27 -22.38 12.13
N ALA A 517 -3.89 -23.47 12.56
CA ALA A 517 -4.97 -24.12 11.82
C ALA A 517 -6.20 -23.22 11.73
N VAL A 518 -6.57 -22.55 12.83
CA VAL A 518 -7.63 -21.55 12.85
C VAL A 518 -7.28 -20.36 11.96
N ALA A 519 -6.06 -19.84 12.03
CA ALA A 519 -5.62 -18.76 11.15
C ALA A 519 -5.69 -19.15 9.67
N VAL A 520 -5.21 -20.33 9.30
CA VAL A 520 -5.31 -20.85 7.92
C VAL A 520 -6.77 -21.02 7.50
N LEU A 521 -7.63 -21.55 8.37
CA LEU A 521 -9.07 -21.68 8.07
C LEU A 521 -9.72 -20.30 7.87
N VAL A 522 -9.35 -19.31 8.68
CA VAL A 522 -9.83 -17.93 8.53
C VAL A 522 -9.35 -17.32 7.20
N PHE A 523 -8.06 -17.43 6.86
CA PHE A 523 -7.56 -16.88 5.59
C PHE A 523 -8.14 -17.62 4.39
N VAL A 524 -7.89 -18.93 4.29
CA VAL A 524 -8.16 -19.75 3.09
C VAL A 524 -9.64 -20.12 3.00
N GLY A 525 -10.29 -20.40 4.14
CA GLY A 525 -11.68 -20.83 4.18
C GLY A 525 -12.71 -19.70 4.28
N PHE A 526 -12.30 -18.49 4.68
CA PHE A 526 -13.24 -17.38 4.91
C PHE A 526 -12.86 -16.07 4.19
N LEU A 527 -11.68 -15.50 4.48
CA LEU A 527 -11.30 -14.17 4.00
C LEU A 527 -11.05 -14.14 2.49
N VAL A 528 -10.24 -15.07 1.98
CA VAL A 528 -9.87 -15.13 0.55
C VAL A 528 -11.10 -15.36 -0.35
N PRO A 529 -11.99 -16.35 -0.10
CA PRO A 529 -13.18 -16.54 -0.93
C PRO A 529 -14.13 -15.34 -0.90
N ARG A 530 -14.34 -14.73 0.27
CA ARG A 530 -15.22 -13.56 0.41
C ARG A 530 -14.67 -12.32 -0.27
N ALA A 531 -13.37 -12.05 -0.11
CA ALA A 531 -12.72 -10.95 -0.81
C ALA A 531 -12.82 -11.14 -2.34
N ARG A 532 -12.58 -12.37 -2.84
CA ARG A 532 -12.73 -12.67 -4.26
C ARG A 532 -14.16 -12.45 -4.76
N GLN A 533 -15.14 -12.94 -4.00
CA GLN A 533 -16.56 -12.79 -4.37
C GLN A 533 -16.96 -11.31 -4.42
N ALA A 534 -16.59 -10.53 -3.40
CA ALA A 534 -16.90 -9.11 -3.34
C ALA A 534 -16.24 -8.33 -4.49
N GLU A 535 -14.96 -8.57 -4.78
CA GLU A 535 -14.27 -7.93 -5.90
C GLU A 535 -14.86 -8.32 -7.26
N TRP A 536 -15.17 -9.59 -7.47
CA TRP A 536 -15.80 -10.05 -8.72
C TRP A 536 -17.17 -9.43 -8.96
N LEU A 537 -17.99 -9.30 -7.92
CA LEU A 537 -19.28 -8.63 -7.99
C LEU A 537 -19.11 -7.12 -8.25
N ARG A 538 -18.10 -6.50 -7.65
CA ARG A 538 -17.74 -5.09 -7.89
C ARG A 538 -17.28 -4.85 -9.32
N GLU A 539 -16.46 -5.72 -9.90
CA GLU A 539 -16.04 -5.66 -11.31
C GLU A 539 -17.26 -5.70 -12.25
N LYS A 540 -18.23 -6.57 -11.97
CA LYS A 540 -19.48 -6.62 -12.73
C LYS A 540 -20.32 -5.36 -12.58
N ALA A 541 -20.45 -4.84 -11.36
CA ALA A 541 -21.15 -3.57 -11.12
C ALA A 541 -20.47 -2.40 -11.87
N GLN A 542 -19.14 -2.40 -11.94
CA GLN A 542 -18.38 -1.40 -12.70
C GLN A 542 -18.69 -1.47 -14.20
N ALA A 543 -18.82 -2.67 -14.77
CA ALA A 543 -19.24 -2.82 -16.16
C ALA A 543 -20.65 -2.25 -16.41
N GLU A 544 -21.57 -2.46 -15.46
CA GLU A 544 -22.92 -1.85 -15.51
C GLU A 544 -22.87 -0.32 -15.38
N PHE A 545 -21.96 0.23 -14.57
CA PHE A 545 -21.75 1.69 -14.49
C PHE A 545 -21.29 2.30 -15.81
N GLU A 546 -20.41 1.63 -16.56
CA GLU A 546 -20.01 2.10 -17.88
C GLU A 546 -21.18 2.11 -18.88
N LEU A 547 -22.04 1.09 -18.83
CA LEU A 547 -23.26 1.05 -19.64
C LEU A 547 -24.25 2.15 -19.22
N ALA A 548 -24.42 2.36 -17.91
CA ALA A 548 -25.25 3.43 -17.37
C ALA A 548 -24.73 4.83 -17.76
N ARG A 549 -23.40 5.02 -17.78
CA ARG A 549 -22.75 6.27 -18.21
C ARG A 549 -23.04 6.56 -19.68
N LYS A 550 -22.90 5.57 -20.56
CA LYS A 550 -23.25 5.69 -21.99
C LYS A 550 -24.73 6.02 -22.18
N ALA A 551 -25.62 5.34 -21.47
CA ALA A 551 -27.05 5.62 -21.49
C ALA A 551 -27.38 7.03 -20.97
N SER A 552 -26.67 7.50 -19.95
CA SER A 552 -26.83 8.85 -19.38
C SER A 552 -26.36 9.95 -20.34
N ALA A 553 -25.32 9.71 -21.13
CA ALA A 553 -24.90 10.62 -22.19
C ALA A 553 -25.94 10.70 -23.31
N ALA A 554 -26.47 9.55 -23.75
CA ALA A 554 -27.56 9.50 -24.73
C ALA A 554 -28.83 10.21 -24.23
N TRP A 555 -29.18 10.02 -22.96
CA TRP A 555 -30.32 10.69 -22.33
C TRP A 555 -30.18 12.22 -22.32
N ARG A 556 -28.97 12.74 -22.04
CA ARG A 556 -28.69 14.19 -22.06
C ARG A 556 -28.68 14.79 -23.46
N GLY A 557 -28.32 14.01 -24.47
CA GLY A 557 -28.29 14.45 -25.88
C GLY A 557 -29.60 14.27 -26.65
N ALA A 558 -30.59 13.58 -26.10
CA ALA A 558 -31.84 13.27 -26.79
C ALA A 558 -32.82 14.46 -26.80
N SER A 559 -33.21 14.91 -28.00
CA SER A 559 -34.25 15.94 -28.20
C SER A 559 -35.67 15.38 -28.28
N GLU A 560 -35.83 14.12 -28.71
CA GLU A 560 -37.13 13.45 -28.80
C GLU A 560 -37.54 12.81 -27.47
N GLU A 561 -38.81 13.00 -27.09
CA GLU A 561 -39.35 12.52 -25.81
C GLU A 561 -39.32 11.00 -25.66
N THR A 562 -39.58 10.26 -26.74
CA THR A 562 -39.52 8.79 -26.80
C THR A 562 -38.09 8.27 -26.61
N ALA A 563 -37.13 8.84 -27.34
CA ALA A 563 -35.71 8.49 -27.21
C ALA A 563 -35.18 8.82 -25.81
N ARG A 564 -35.63 9.94 -25.23
CA ARG A 564 -35.29 10.34 -23.86
C ARG A 564 -35.89 9.37 -22.83
N ALA A 565 -37.14 8.93 -23.01
CA ALA A 565 -37.78 7.96 -22.13
C ALA A 565 -37.07 6.58 -22.19
N GLU A 566 -36.68 6.13 -23.39
CA GLU A 566 -35.95 4.87 -23.58
C GLU A 566 -34.55 4.92 -22.94
N ALA A 567 -33.80 6.01 -23.15
CA ALA A 567 -32.49 6.19 -22.54
C ALA A 567 -32.59 6.25 -21.01
N ALA A 568 -33.60 6.93 -20.46
CA ALA A 568 -33.86 6.95 -19.01
C ALA A 568 -34.17 5.54 -18.47
N ALA A 569 -34.95 4.73 -19.18
CA ALA A 569 -35.23 3.34 -18.79
C ALA A 569 -33.96 2.49 -18.77
N LYS A 570 -33.05 2.67 -19.73
CA LYS A 570 -31.73 1.99 -19.75
C LYS A 570 -30.87 2.41 -18.56
N VAL A 571 -30.81 3.71 -18.26
CA VAL A 571 -30.09 4.23 -17.07
C VAL A 571 -30.60 3.56 -15.80
N ARG A 572 -31.91 3.55 -15.57
CA ARG A 572 -32.51 2.90 -14.40
C ARG A 572 -32.14 1.42 -14.31
N ARG A 573 -32.30 0.69 -15.43
CA ARG A 573 -31.99 -0.74 -15.49
C ARG A 573 -30.55 -1.03 -15.07
N HIS A 574 -29.58 -0.35 -15.67
CA HIS A 574 -28.16 -0.59 -15.38
C HIS A 574 -27.80 -0.27 -13.93
N TYR A 575 -28.31 0.84 -13.37
CA TYR A 575 -28.06 1.16 -11.97
C TYR A 575 -28.76 0.24 -10.98
N HIS A 576 -29.96 -0.28 -11.28
CA HIS A 576 -30.60 -1.30 -10.45
C HIS A 576 -29.80 -2.61 -10.45
N VAL A 577 -29.37 -3.08 -11.63
CA VAL A 577 -28.52 -4.27 -11.72
C VAL A 577 -27.20 -4.06 -10.96
N ALA A 578 -26.56 -2.89 -11.12
CA ALA A 578 -25.36 -2.54 -10.36
C ALA A 578 -25.62 -2.52 -8.85
N ALA A 579 -26.74 -1.96 -8.41
CA ALA A 579 -27.12 -1.92 -6.99
C ALA A 579 -27.35 -3.31 -6.40
N ASP A 580 -27.94 -4.24 -7.16
CA ASP A 580 -28.18 -5.60 -6.68
C ASP A 580 -26.86 -6.38 -6.58
N LEU A 581 -25.98 -6.25 -7.58
CA LEU A 581 -24.62 -6.82 -7.54
C LEU A 581 -23.80 -6.28 -6.34
N LEU A 582 -23.88 -4.98 -6.07
CA LEU A 582 -23.19 -4.37 -4.93
C LEU A 582 -23.80 -4.78 -3.58
N ALA A 583 -25.10 -5.03 -3.51
CA ALA A 583 -25.75 -5.55 -2.30
C ALA A 583 -25.30 -6.99 -2.01
N GLU A 584 -25.14 -7.82 -3.05
CA GLU A 584 -24.53 -9.14 -2.91
C GLU A 584 -23.05 -9.04 -2.50
N ALA A 585 -22.31 -8.09 -3.06
CA ALA A 585 -20.91 -7.84 -2.69
C ALA A 585 -20.80 -7.43 -1.22
N GLN A 586 -21.74 -6.59 -0.74
CA GLN A 586 -21.84 -6.16 0.65
C GLN A 586 -22.13 -7.33 1.58
N ALA A 587 -23.00 -8.27 1.17
CA ALA A 587 -23.27 -9.48 1.94
C ALA A 587 -22.03 -10.39 2.04
N ALA A 588 -21.20 -10.41 0.99
CA ALA A 588 -19.92 -11.11 1.01
C ALA A 588 -18.88 -10.41 1.90
N ASN A 589 -18.81 -9.08 1.89
CA ASN A 589 -17.90 -8.27 2.68
C ASN A 589 -18.61 -7.10 3.40
N PRO A 590 -19.16 -7.34 4.61
CA PRO A 590 -19.99 -6.35 5.29
C PRO A 590 -19.21 -5.17 5.89
N TRP A 591 -17.88 -5.21 5.87
CA TRP A 591 -17.02 -4.18 6.47
C TRP A 591 -16.43 -3.20 5.44
N ASP A 592 -16.71 -3.39 4.15
CA ASP A 592 -16.26 -2.46 3.11
C ASP A 592 -17.20 -1.26 3.00
N ALA A 593 -16.79 -0.12 3.56
CA ALA A 593 -17.54 1.13 3.46
C ALA A 593 -17.70 1.62 2.00
N GLY A 594 -16.78 1.25 1.10
CA GLY A 594 -16.82 1.64 -0.30
C GLY A 594 -17.94 0.97 -1.09
N LEU A 595 -18.38 -0.23 -0.70
CA LEU A 595 -19.53 -0.89 -1.32
C LEU A 595 -20.84 -0.17 -0.97
N PHE A 596 -20.99 0.28 0.28
CA PHE A 596 -22.13 1.13 0.68
C PHE A 596 -22.12 2.51 -0.02
N ASP A 597 -20.95 3.10 -0.23
CA ASP A 597 -20.78 4.34 -1.01
C ASP A 597 -21.30 4.18 -2.44
N LEU A 598 -20.86 3.12 -3.12
CA LEU A 598 -21.29 2.81 -4.48
C LEU A 598 -22.80 2.51 -4.56
N LEU A 599 -23.36 1.79 -3.58
CA LEU A 599 -24.79 1.55 -3.48
C LEU A 599 -25.59 2.85 -3.38
N ALA A 600 -25.13 3.79 -2.56
CA ALA A 600 -25.76 5.10 -2.43
C ALA A 600 -25.70 5.89 -3.74
N ARG A 601 -24.57 5.81 -4.46
CA ARG A 601 -24.42 6.46 -5.78
C ARG A 601 -25.36 5.87 -6.84
N CYS A 602 -25.63 4.57 -6.82
CA CYS A 602 -26.64 3.97 -7.71
C CYS A 602 -28.00 4.63 -7.51
N ALA A 603 -28.46 4.70 -6.26
CA ALA A 603 -29.75 5.30 -5.94
C ALA A 603 -29.79 6.81 -6.29
N PHE A 604 -28.69 7.54 -6.05
CA PHE A 604 -28.54 8.93 -6.47
C PHE A 604 -28.71 9.11 -7.98
N ALA A 605 -28.12 8.24 -8.79
CA ALA A 605 -28.14 8.37 -10.24
C ALA A 605 -29.50 8.06 -10.88
N VAL A 606 -30.32 7.23 -10.25
CA VAL A 606 -31.66 6.85 -10.74
C VAL A 606 -32.72 7.88 -10.33
N TYR A 607 -32.50 8.58 -9.21
CA TYR A 607 -33.47 9.49 -8.59
C TYR A 607 -34.06 10.56 -9.53
N PRO A 608 -33.29 11.29 -10.36
CA PRO A 608 -33.84 12.31 -11.27
C PRO A 608 -34.83 11.73 -12.30
N SER A 609 -34.72 10.45 -12.61
CA SER A 609 -35.60 9.80 -13.59
C SER A 609 -37.00 9.48 -13.07
N PHE A 610 -37.23 9.65 -11.75
CA PHE A 610 -38.53 9.43 -11.09
C PHE A 610 -39.36 10.71 -10.86
N GLU A 611 -38.87 11.89 -11.28
CA GLU A 611 -39.64 13.14 -11.19
C GLU A 611 -41.00 13.09 -11.91
N GLN A 612 -41.19 12.13 -12.83
CA GLN A 612 -42.41 11.96 -13.61
C GLN A 612 -43.31 10.79 -13.16
N SER A 613 -42.83 9.83 -12.35
CA SER A 613 -43.53 8.55 -12.08
C SER A 613 -44.39 8.51 -10.81
N GLY A 614 -44.59 9.63 -10.12
CA GLY A 614 -45.50 9.67 -8.96
C GLY A 614 -44.88 9.19 -7.65
N GLY A 615 -43.71 9.73 -7.29
CA GLY A 615 -43.25 9.96 -5.90
C GLY A 615 -42.96 8.80 -4.95
N MET A 616 -43.63 7.65 -5.03
CA MET A 616 -43.44 6.54 -4.09
C MET A 616 -42.11 5.80 -4.33
N GLU A 617 -41.77 5.53 -5.60
CA GLU A 617 -40.51 4.89 -5.98
C GLU A 617 -39.28 5.75 -5.61
N ALA A 618 -39.38 7.07 -5.83
CA ALA A 618 -38.35 8.02 -5.42
C ALA A 618 -38.11 7.99 -3.90
N GLU A 619 -39.17 7.84 -3.10
CA GLU A 619 -39.07 7.75 -1.64
C GLU A 619 -38.35 6.47 -1.18
N VAL A 620 -38.68 5.34 -1.81
CA VAL A 620 -38.06 4.05 -1.52
C VAL A 620 -36.57 4.07 -1.83
N GLU A 621 -36.18 4.60 -3.00
CA GLU A 621 -34.78 4.70 -3.38
C GLU A 621 -34.00 5.70 -2.53
N PHE A 622 -34.64 6.81 -2.13
CA PHE A 622 -34.04 7.75 -1.18
C PHE A 622 -33.73 7.08 0.17
N GLU A 623 -34.68 6.32 0.73
CA GLU A 623 -34.47 5.61 1.99
C GLU A 623 -33.41 4.51 1.88
N ARG A 624 -33.35 3.80 0.74
CA ARG A 624 -32.28 2.82 0.44
C ARG A 624 -30.92 3.51 0.44
N ALA A 625 -30.78 4.64 -0.24
CA ALA A 625 -29.55 5.44 -0.28
C ALA A 625 -29.17 5.97 1.10
N ARG A 626 -30.14 6.54 1.83
CA ARG A 626 -29.92 7.14 3.16
C ARG A 626 -29.41 6.11 4.15
N LYS A 627 -29.99 4.91 4.13
CA LYS A 627 -29.51 3.78 4.93
C LYS A 627 -28.11 3.38 4.52
N ALA A 628 -27.83 3.18 3.23
CA ALA A 628 -26.50 2.79 2.74
C ALA A 628 -25.41 3.79 3.16
N VAL A 629 -25.62 5.10 2.96
CA VAL A 629 -24.66 6.13 3.39
C VAL A 629 -24.48 6.14 4.91
N SER A 630 -25.56 5.96 5.67
CA SER A 630 -25.48 5.91 7.13
C SER A 630 -24.66 4.70 7.60
N ASP A 631 -24.82 3.56 6.95
CA ASP A 631 -24.08 2.34 7.23
C ASP A 631 -22.59 2.51 6.85
N ALA A 632 -22.29 3.15 5.71
CA ALA A 632 -20.94 3.53 5.32
C ALA A 632 -20.26 4.43 6.37
N ILE A 633 -20.96 5.46 6.85
CA ILE A 633 -20.44 6.39 7.87
C ILE A 633 -20.17 5.66 9.19
N ARG A 634 -20.96 4.63 9.55
CA ARG A 634 -20.66 3.82 10.75
C ARG A 634 -19.37 3.03 10.62
N LEU A 635 -19.01 2.58 9.42
CA LEU A 635 -17.77 1.84 9.15
C LEU A 635 -16.56 2.75 8.96
N ALA A 636 -16.76 3.97 8.44
CA ALA A 636 -15.73 4.97 8.23
C ALA A 636 -16.12 6.32 8.87
N PRO A 637 -16.20 6.40 10.22
CA PRO A 637 -16.72 7.56 10.94
C PRO A 637 -15.92 8.84 10.77
N ARG A 638 -14.68 8.79 10.26
CA ARG A 638 -13.88 9.99 9.98
C ARG A 638 -13.92 10.46 8.52
N SER A 639 -14.58 9.74 7.63
CA SER A 639 -14.65 10.14 6.21
C SER A 639 -15.46 11.44 6.01
N ALA A 640 -14.80 12.46 5.44
CA ALA A 640 -15.45 13.69 4.99
C ALA A 640 -16.28 13.45 3.71
N GLY A 641 -15.81 12.57 2.83
CA GLY A 641 -16.48 12.25 1.56
C GLY A 641 -17.86 11.63 1.76
N LEU A 642 -18.00 10.69 2.70
CA LEU A 642 -19.29 10.06 3.00
C LEU A 642 -20.31 11.05 3.57
N ARG A 643 -19.87 12.05 4.33
CA ARG A 643 -20.73 13.12 4.85
C ARG A 643 -21.17 14.08 3.77
N ALA A 644 -20.25 14.45 2.87
CA ALA A 644 -20.60 15.22 1.69
C ALA A 644 -21.60 14.47 0.81
N GLN A 645 -21.47 13.15 0.65
CA GLN A 645 -22.46 12.35 -0.06
C GLN A 645 -23.82 12.30 0.65
N ARG A 646 -23.83 12.16 1.98
CA ARG A 646 -25.07 12.27 2.77
C ARG A 646 -25.75 13.62 2.56
N GLY A 647 -24.96 14.70 2.55
CA GLY A 647 -25.44 16.05 2.28
C GLY A 647 -26.03 16.18 0.87
N ALA A 648 -25.32 15.68 -0.15
CA ALA A 648 -25.79 15.69 -1.53
C ALA A 648 -27.10 14.89 -1.71
N LEU A 649 -27.24 13.78 -1.00
CA LEU A 649 -28.47 12.98 -0.98
C LEU A 649 -29.65 13.77 -0.40
N TRP A 650 -29.46 14.45 0.73
CA TRP A 650 -30.48 15.30 1.34
C TRP A 650 -30.81 16.53 0.50
N GLU A 651 -29.81 17.12 -0.15
CA GLU A 651 -30.00 18.26 -1.05
C GLU A 651 -30.83 17.87 -2.28
N MET A 652 -30.53 16.71 -2.87
CA MET A 652 -31.33 16.16 -3.97
C MET A 652 -32.78 15.91 -3.55
N ARG A 653 -33.00 15.43 -2.31
CA ARG A 653 -34.34 15.29 -1.74
C ARG A 653 -35.05 16.63 -1.59
N ALA A 654 -34.33 17.68 -1.17
CA ALA A 654 -34.87 19.03 -1.11
C ALA A 654 -35.27 19.51 -2.52
N ASP A 655 -34.43 19.31 -3.54
CA ASP A 655 -34.75 19.71 -4.92
C ASP A 655 -36.03 19.03 -5.43
N PHE A 656 -36.20 17.74 -5.17
CA PHE A 656 -37.42 17.02 -5.53
C PHE A 656 -38.67 17.53 -4.80
N LEU A 657 -38.55 17.85 -3.50
CA LEU A 657 -39.65 18.41 -2.72
C LEU A 657 -40.03 19.81 -3.22
N ALA A 658 -39.04 20.63 -3.62
CA ALA A 658 -39.27 21.95 -4.21
C ALA A 658 -40.04 21.84 -5.54
N ALA A 659 -39.61 20.93 -6.43
CA ALA A 659 -40.28 20.70 -7.71
C ALA A 659 -41.73 20.20 -7.56
N ARG A 660 -42.03 19.43 -6.49
CA ARG A 660 -43.40 19.02 -6.15
C ARG A 660 -44.21 20.18 -5.57
N ARG A 661 -43.61 20.97 -4.68
CA ARG A 661 -44.22 22.14 -4.05
C ARG A 661 -44.66 23.17 -5.09
N GLU A 662 -43.91 23.33 -6.18
CA GLU A 662 -44.25 24.23 -7.29
C GLU A 662 -45.45 23.77 -8.11
N ARG A 663 -45.66 22.45 -8.23
CA ARG A 663 -46.78 21.86 -8.98
C ARG A 663 -48.04 21.66 -8.13
N GLU A 664 -47.92 21.75 -6.80
CA GLU A 664 -49.02 21.52 -5.86
C GLU A 664 -49.90 22.77 -5.71
N THR A 665 -51.19 22.61 -5.96
CA THR A 665 -52.18 23.70 -5.92
C THR A 665 -52.93 23.77 -4.59
N ASP A 666 -52.96 22.66 -3.81
CA ASP A 666 -53.58 22.63 -2.49
C ASP A 666 -52.67 23.29 -1.44
N ALA A 667 -53.17 24.34 -0.78
CA ALA A 667 -52.39 25.13 0.18
C ALA A 667 -51.86 24.32 1.37
N ALA A 668 -52.66 23.39 1.92
CA ALA A 668 -52.28 22.58 3.07
C ALA A 668 -51.21 21.53 2.71
N ARG A 669 -51.29 20.96 1.50
CA ARG A 669 -50.24 20.08 0.96
C ARG A 669 -48.97 20.86 0.65
N ARG A 670 -49.09 22.05 0.08
CA ARG A 670 -47.95 22.93 -0.20
C ARG A 670 -47.19 23.31 1.06
N GLU A 671 -47.90 23.66 2.14
CA GLU A 671 -47.29 23.94 3.45
C GLU A 671 -46.60 22.70 4.06
N ARG A 672 -47.17 21.50 3.88
CA ARG A 672 -46.50 20.25 4.29
C ARG A 672 -45.21 19.99 3.51
N LEU A 673 -45.24 20.17 2.19
CA LEU A 673 -44.07 20.03 1.33
C LEU A 673 -42.99 21.06 1.69
N ASP A 674 -43.39 22.27 2.07
CA ASP A 674 -42.49 23.31 2.52
C ASP A 674 -41.74 22.94 3.81
N ARG A 675 -42.46 22.42 4.81
CA ARG A 675 -41.83 21.87 6.03
C ARG A 675 -40.87 20.72 5.74
N GLN A 676 -41.25 19.81 4.84
CA GLN A 676 -40.38 18.70 4.44
C GLN A 676 -39.13 19.19 3.70
N TRP A 677 -39.29 20.17 2.82
CA TRP A 677 -38.19 20.80 2.10
C TRP A 677 -37.21 21.44 3.07
N GLN A 678 -37.70 22.24 4.03
CA GLN A 678 -36.88 22.87 5.06
C GLN A 678 -36.09 21.82 5.85
N SER A 679 -36.76 20.74 6.30
CA SER A 679 -36.10 19.66 7.04
C SER A 679 -35.02 18.95 6.22
N ALA A 680 -35.24 18.75 4.92
CA ALA A 680 -34.26 18.13 4.03
C ALA A 680 -33.06 19.06 3.79
N ALA A 681 -33.30 20.35 3.56
CA ALA A 681 -32.25 21.35 3.38
C ALA A 681 -31.39 21.52 4.64
N GLU A 682 -31.97 21.56 5.84
CA GLU A 682 -31.24 21.59 7.11
C GLU A 682 -30.41 20.31 7.32
N SER A 683 -30.94 19.14 6.95
CA SER A 683 -30.20 17.86 7.02
C SER A 683 -29.01 17.81 6.04
N ALA A 684 -29.17 18.42 4.87
CA ALA A 684 -28.10 18.61 3.91
C ALA A 684 -27.02 19.53 4.48
N LEU A 685 -27.42 20.68 5.04
CA LEU A 685 -26.53 21.64 5.66
C LEU A 685 -25.69 21.01 6.78
N ALA A 686 -26.33 20.34 7.74
CA ALA A 686 -25.63 19.68 8.84
C ALA A 686 -24.61 18.64 8.34
N SER A 687 -24.94 17.90 7.28
CA SER A 687 -24.01 16.94 6.68
C SER A 687 -22.83 17.62 5.98
N PHE A 688 -23.05 18.74 5.31
CA PHE A 688 -21.96 19.52 4.70
C PHE A 688 -21.10 20.25 5.74
N GLU A 689 -21.67 20.69 6.85
CA GLU A 689 -20.91 21.19 8.01
C GLU A 689 -19.95 20.13 8.54
N GLU A 690 -20.45 18.91 8.80
CA GLU A 690 -19.58 17.83 9.26
C GLU A 690 -18.47 17.46 8.24
N ALA A 691 -18.74 17.61 6.94
CA ALA A 691 -17.77 17.39 5.87
C ALA A 691 -16.70 18.49 5.82
N VAL A 692 -17.11 19.76 5.94
CA VAL A 692 -16.19 20.91 6.00
C VAL A 692 -15.33 20.86 7.26
N ASP A 693 -15.86 20.44 8.41
CA ASP A 693 -15.09 20.32 9.65
C ASP A 693 -13.97 19.28 9.56
N ARG A 694 -14.21 18.20 8.81
CA ARG A 694 -13.23 17.13 8.59
C ARG A 694 -12.27 17.43 7.46
N TYR A 695 -12.67 18.27 6.51
CA TYR A 695 -11.84 18.62 5.36
C TYR A 695 -12.04 20.09 4.97
N PRO A 696 -11.50 21.01 5.79
CA PRO A 696 -11.80 22.45 5.69
C PRO A 696 -11.19 23.11 4.46
N THR A 697 -10.19 22.47 3.85
CA THR A 697 -9.44 22.95 2.68
C THR A 697 -9.99 22.41 1.35
N ARG A 698 -11.10 21.66 1.35
CA ARG A 698 -11.75 21.20 0.12
C ARG A 698 -12.74 22.23 -0.41
N ALA A 699 -12.39 22.89 -1.53
CA ALA A 699 -13.21 23.90 -2.17
C ALA A 699 -14.63 23.40 -2.50
N TRP A 700 -14.75 22.16 -2.98
CA TRP A 700 -16.04 21.55 -3.31
C TRP A 700 -17.00 21.49 -2.11
N TYR A 701 -16.52 21.15 -0.91
CA TYR A 701 -17.38 21.05 0.27
C TYR A 701 -17.83 22.42 0.77
N ARG A 702 -16.96 23.44 0.64
CA ARG A 702 -17.32 24.85 0.90
C ARG A 702 -18.40 25.32 -0.06
N PHE A 703 -18.26 25.03 -1.35
CA PHE A 703 -19.27 25.34 -2.36
C PHE A 703 -20.62 24.68 -2.03
N LEU A 704 -20.63 23.37 -1.76
CA LEU A 704 -21.85 22.63 -1.44
C LEU A 704 -22.56 23.23 -0.20
N ARG A 705 -21.82 23.52 0.87
CA ARG A 705 -22.37 24.14 2.08
C ARG A 705 -22.92 25.55 1.78
N GLY A 706 -22.15 26.38 1.09
CA GLY A 706 -22.55 27.74 0.70
C GLY A 706 -23.80 27.76 -0.16
N ARG A 707 -23.94 26.82 -1.10
CA ARG A 707 -25.14 26.68 -1.95
C ARG A 707 -26.39 26.35 -1.14
N VAL A 708 -26.31 25.47 -0.14
CA VAL A 708 -27.46 25.15 0.71
C VAL A 708 -27.79 26.30 1.66
N LEU A 709 -26.78 26.99 2.23
CA LEU A 709 -26.98 28.19 3.04
C LEU A 709 -27.71 29.30 2.27
N ASP A 710 -27.35 29.51 1.00
CA ASP A 710 -28.01 30.49 0.12
C ASP A 710 -29.49 30.14 -0.07
N ARG A 711 -29.79 28.86 -0.35
CA ARG A 711 -31.17 28.36 -0.49
C ARG A 711 -31.99 28.51 0.79
N LEU A 712 -31.37 28.39 1.97
CA LEU A 712 -31.99 28.59 3.28
C LEU A 712 -32.12 30.07 3.67
N GLY A 713 -31.63 31.01 2.84
CA GLY A 713 -31.65 32.45 3.13
C GLY A 713 -30.60 32.90 4.15
N ARG A 714 -29.62 32.05 4.48
CA ARG A 714 -28.50 32.35 5.40
C ARG A 714 -27.37 33.06 4.64
N ILE A 715 -27.72 34.21 4.04
CA ILE A 715 -26.89 34.92 3.04
C ILE A 715 -25.48 35.27 3.52
N PRO A 716 -25.25 35.79 4.75
CA PRO A 716 -23.90 36.13 5.19
C PRO A 716 -22.96 34.92 5.24
N GLU A 717 -23.46 33.79 5.71
CA GLU A 717 -22.71 32.54 5.83
C GLU A 717 -22.47 31.90 4.45
N ALA A 718 -23.49 31.93 3.59
CA ALA A 718 -23.39 31.50 2.20
C ALA A 718 -22.27 32.28 1.48
N ARG A 719 -22.26 33.61 1.58
CA ARG A 719 -21.24 34.46 0.98
C ARG A 719 -19.84 34.10 1.48
N ALA A 720 -19.67 33.92 2.79
CA ALA A 720 -18.38 33.56 3.38
C ALA A 720 -17.82 32.24 2.81
N ASP A 721 -18.66 31.22 2.67
CA ASP A 721 -18.25 29.94 2.11
C ASP A 721 -17.97 29.97 0.62
N LEU A 722 -18.78 30.70 -0.16
CA LEU A 722 -18.58 30.86 -1.60
C LEU A 722 -17.28 31.60 -1.90
N VAL A 723 -16.96 32.66 -1.14
CA VAL A 723 -15.67 33.35 -1.22
C VAL A 723 -14.54 32.40 -0.86
N ARG A 724 -14.66 31.66 0.24
CA ARG A 724 -13.63 30.71 0.67
C ARG A 724 -13.41 29.59 -0.34
N ALA A 725 -14.46 29.13 -1.02
CA ALA A 725 -14.36 28.14 -2.08
C ALA A 725 -13.53 28.67 -3.26
N LEU A 726 -13.72 29.93 -3.67
CA LEU A 726 -12.93 30.58 -4.72
C LEU A 726 -11.48 30.83 -4.29
N GLU A 727 -11.24 31.21 -3.03
CA GLU A 727 -9.88 31.36 -2.49
C GLU A 727 -9.11 30.04 -2.56
N LEU A 728 -9.72 28.94 -2.09
CA LEU A 728 -9.11 27.61 -2.13
C LEU A 728 -8.89 27.13 -3.57
N HIS A 729 -9.85 27.40 -4.47
CA HIS A 729 -9.72 27.12 -5.89
C HIS A 729 -8.54 27.87 -6.54
N ALA A 730 -8.23 29.08 -6.08
CA ALA A 730 -7.18 29.93 -6.63
C ALA A 730 -5.75 29.53 -6.20
N LEU A 731 -5.55 28.58 -5.29
CA LEU A 731 -4.24 28.16 -4.77
C LEU A 731 -3.38 27.30 -5.74
N GLN A 732 -3.74 27.32 -7.03
CA GLN A 732 -3.01 26.99 -8.27
C GLN A 732 -2.14 25.72 -8.43
N ASP A 733 -1.62 25.04 -7.42
CA ASP A 733 -0.55 24.05 -7.65
C ASP A 733 -1.00 22.59 -7.83
N ILE A 734 -2.27 22.23 -7.62
CA ILE A 734 -2.73 20.84 -7.69
C ILE A 734 -4.17 20.75 -8.26
N ASP A 735 -4.29 20.35 -9.53
CA ASP A 735 -5.55 20.37 -10.30
C ASP A 735 -6.71 19.50 -9.74
N ARG A 736 -6.44 18.58 -8.80
CA ARG A 736 -7.40 17.57 -8.29
C ARG A 736 -8.55 18.09 -7.42
N LEU A 737 -8.62 19.40 -7.17
CA LEU A 737 -9.62 20.01 -6.29
C LEU A 737 -10.23 21.30 -6.87
N ARG A 738 -10.03 21.54 -8.17
CA ARG A 738 -10.66 22.69 -8.83
C ARG A 738 -12.17 22.51 -8.85
N LEU A 739 -12.85 23.62 -8.61
CA LEU A 739 -14.25 23.69 -8.96
C LEU A 739 -14.36 23.57 -10.49
N PRO A 740 -15.33 22.81 -11.02
CA PRO A 740 -15.62 22.82 -12.44
C PRO A 740 -15.81 24.27 -12.93
N ALA A 741 -15.36 24.60 -14.14
CA ALA A 741 -15.40 25.97 -14.66
C ALA A 741 -16.81 26.59 -14.61
N GLU A 742 -17.84 25.78 -14.88
CA GLU A 742 -19.24 26.18 -14.77
C GLU A 742 -19.64 26.54 -13.33
N VAL A 743 -19.14 25.79 -12.36
CA VAL A 743 -19.39 26.05 -10.93
C VAL A 743 -18.66 27.31 -10.50
N GLU A 744 -17.40 27.49 -10.89
CA GLU A 744 -16.65 28.72 -10.61
C GLU A 744 -17.38 29.97 -11.16
N ALA A 745 -17.77 29.93 -12.45
CA ALA A 745 -18.50 31.01 -13.08
C ALA A 745 -19.84 31.28 -12.38
N GLY A 746 -20.55 30.23 -11.98
CA GLY A 746 -21.80 30.31 -11.22
C GLY A 746 -21.62 30.99 -9.86
N ILE A 747 -20.57 30.65 -9.11
CA ILE A 747 -20.26 31.28 -7.83
C ILE A 747 -19.96 32.77 -8.01
N ARG A 748 -19.10 33.12 -8.98
CA ARG A 748 -18.74 34.53 -9.26
C ARG A 748 -19.97 35.36 -9.61
N LYS A 749 -20.88 34.80 -10.42
CA LYS A 749 -22.14 35.46 -10.76
C LYS A 749 -23.01 35.69 -9.52
N ARG A 750 -23.25 34.66 -8.70
CA ARG A 750 -24.10 34.78 -7.50
C ARG A 750 -23.52 35.78 -6.49
N LEU A 751 -22.21 35.79 -6.29
CA LEU A 751 -21.56 36.78 -5.41
C LEU A 751 -21.77 38.22 -5.88
N LYS A 752 -21.71 38.46 -7.20
CA LYS A 752 -22.01 39.77 -7.79
C LYS A 752 -23.49 40.15 -7.58
N ASP A 753 -24.40 39.21 -7.75
CA ASP A 753 -25.83 39.43 -7.53
C ASP A 753 -26.10 39.82 -6.06
N LEU A 754 -25.49 39.12 -5.10
CA LEU A 754 -25.58 39.42 -3.67
C LEU A 754 -25.01 40.79 -3.28
N GLU A 755 -24.03 41.32 -4.01
CA GLU A 755 -23.48 42.68 -3.79
C GLU A 755 -24.41 43.78 -4.30
N SER A 756 -25.31 43.44 -5.22
CA SER A 756 -26.29 44.35 -5.81
C SER A 756 -27.65 44.34 -5.11
N GLU A 757 -27.90 43.37 -4.23
CA GLU A 757 -29.11 43.33 -3.39
C GLU A 757 -29.02 44.43 -2.31
N PRO A 758 -29.99 45.35 -2.21
CA PRO A 758 -29.95 46.40 -1.20
C PRO A 758 -30.00 45.78 0.20
N SER A 759 -29.09 46.20 1.10
CA SER A 759 -29.08 45.73 2.49
C SER A 759 -30.43 46.01 3.14
N LYS A 760 -31.20 44.95 3.40
CA LYS A 760 -32.45 45.04 4.16
C LYS A 760 -32.20 44.79 5.63
#